data_AF-A0A0F5R0I5-F1
#
_entry.id   AF-A0A0F5R0I5-F1
#
_cell.length_a   1.000
_cell.length_b   1.000
_cell.length_c   1.000
_cell.angle_alpha   90.00
_cell.angle_beta   90.00
_cell.angle_gamma   90.00
#
_symmetry.space_group_name_H-M   'P 1'
#
loop_
_entity.id
_entity.type
_entity.pdbx_description
1 polymer ?
#
loop_
_entity_poly.entity_id
_entity_poly.type
_entity_poly.pdbx_seq_one_letter_code
_entity_poly.pdbx_strand_id
1 'polypeptide(L)'
;MAAEARFGSLDRFKLLAGMLVVANHTSPLTTYSPFADFLLSGLLSRVAVPFFFMASGFFFFRSLPRKPSRWAALKQFMSRIGFLYALGILLYLPLNVYSGDFNSSRNFGSYVSGLFFNGTFYHLWYLPALMIGVGIVFGLKAALPGKAVIGIAAGLYAIGLLGDSYFGLTASVSPALAAVFNSSFHWSDYTRNGIWFAPLFIAMGAGAAQRPLPPASAPKLAVAFLFFLALTLIEGIWLKQADFARLGAMYVFLVPAMYSLFHLLLRLGGKKSLLLRQLSTWIYVVHPWMIVAVRGTAKLLGLQALLIGNSLIHFIAVAATSAALSLGGVIMLTKLKSTTAARSRAWAEIDLANLDHNVKELQRILPSGTTLMAVVKANAYGHGAAPVAERLYSAGISSFAVAEIDEGIAMRRQGIQGEILVLGYTPSDRLDELLHADLAQTVVSAEDAERLQASGKRINVHIKIDTGMNRLGEPFGHTEKILSMYRHSHLHVIGTFSHLACADSPDEEDRAFTRLQYERLLEVAAKIRSAGHDPGRLHIQNSSGILNGFGWSFDTARPGLALYGLNSAPEGRIPADIELRPVLSLKASVTRVSRVECGEAVGYNRGFTASRATVLATLSIGYADGIPRRLAETGGSVLLHGKRAPIVGRISMDQMTVDVTEIEGVRQGDAATLIGRDGAEAIAAEEVAASAGTIVNEVLSRLGPRLQRIYLS
;
A
#
# COMPACT_ATOMS: atom_id res chain seq x y z
N MET A 1 -14.71 -14.84 -5.21
CA MET A 1 -13.24 -14.88 -5.27
C MET A 1 -12.70 -13.52 -5.69
N ALA A 2 -11.92 -12.92 -4.79
CA ALA A 2 -11.53 -11.51 -4.68
C ALA A 2 -10.93 -10.85 -5.94
N ALA A 3 -11.47 -9.67 -6.29
CA ALA A 3 -11.04 -8.84 -7.43
C ALA A 3 -9.78 -7.99 -7.17
N GLU A 4 -9.03 -8.24 -6.09
CA GLU A 4 -7.99 -7.29 -5.63
C GLU A 4 -6.65 -7.94 -5.26
N ALA A 5 -6.56 -9.27 -5.32
CA ALA A 5 -5.30 -10.00 -5.47
C ALA A 5 -4.82 -9.98 -6.94
N ARG A 6 -4.87 -8.82 -7.62
CA ARG A 6 -4.89 -8.74 -9.09
C ARG A 6 -3.64 -8.17 -9.80
N PHE A 7 -2.58 -7.76 -9.10
CA PHE A 7 -1.42 -7.14 -9.78
C PHE A 7 -0.08 -7.86 -9.56
N GLY A 8 -0.06 -9.01 -8.90
CA GLY A 8 1.18 -9.77 -8.68
C GLY A 8 1.91 -10.14 -9.98
N SER A 9 1.18 -10.40 -11.06
CA SER A 9 1.76 -10.62 -12.39
C SER A 9 2.51 -9.40 -12.93
N LEU A 10 2.07 -8.18 -12.63
CA LEU A 10 2.83 -6.96 -12.97
C LEU A 10 4.15 -6.90 -12.19
N ASP A 11 4.14 -7.23 -10.89
CA ASP A 11 5.36 -7.23 -10.07
C ASP A 11 6.36 -8.30 -10.54
N ARG A 12 5.89 -9.48 -10.93
CA ARG A 12 6.73 -10.54 -11.51
C ARG A 12 7.31 -10.12 -12.87
N PHE A 13 6.49 -9.54 -13.75
CA PHE A 13 6.96 -9.09 -15.04
C PHE A 13 7.94 -7.91 -14.93
N LYS A 14 7.80 -7.03 -13.93
CA LYS A 14 8.80 -5.99 -13.62
C LYS A 14 10.21 -6.57 -13.41
N LEU A 15 10.31 -7.70 -12.69
CA LEU A 15 11.59 -8.36 -12.49
C LEU A 15 12.16 -8.89 -13.82
N LEU A 16 11.34 -9.57 -14.62
CA LEU A 16 11.73 -10.05 -15.96
C LEU A 16 12.15 -8.90 -16.88
N ALA A 17 11.39 -7.80 -16.90
CA ALA A 17 11.71 -6.60 -17.65
C ALA A 17 13.04 -5.98 -17.18
N GLY A 18 13.33 -6.00 -15.88
CA GLY A 18 14.63 -5.61 -15.34
C GLY A 18 15.78 -6.45 -15.90
N MET A 19 15.60 -7.78 -16.00
CA MET A 19 16.60 -8.68 -16.60
C MET A 19 16.76 -8.44 -18.11
N LEU A 20 15.69 -8.11 -18.82
CA LEU A 20 15.76 -7.73 -20.24
C LEU A 20 16.55 -6.42 -20.43
N VAL A 21 16.48 -5.48 -19.49
CA VAL A 21 17.34 -4.28 -19.51
C VAL A 21 18.81 -4.66 -19.34
N VAL A 22 19.13 -5.58 -18.41
CA VAL A 22 20.50 -6.09 -18.26
C VAL A 22 20.99 -6.74 -19.57
N ALA A 23 20.16 -7.58 -20.19
CA ALA A 23 20.48 -8.24 -21.45
C ALA A 23 20.80 -7.22 -22.57
N ASN A 24 20.03 -6.13 -22.66
CA ASN A 24 20.25 -5.06 -23.63
C ASN A 24 21.59 -4.31 -23.44
N HIS A 25 22.32 -4.51 -22.34
CA HIS A 25 23.62 -3.86 -22.09
C HIS A 25 24.79 -4.83 -22.01
N THR A 26 24.52 -6.12 -21.81
CA THR A 26 25.54 -7.16 -21.78
C THR A 26 25.57 -8.01 -23.04
N SER A 27 24.54 -7.93 -23.88
CA SER A 27 24.42 -8.67 -25.14
C SER A 27 24.72 -10.16 -25.01
N PRO A 28 23.92 -10.92 -24.22
CA PRO A 28 24.19 -12.28 -23.78
C PRO A 28 24.53 -13.28 -24.89
N LEU A 29 24.08 -13.07 -26.13
CA LEU A 29 24.23 -14.07 -27.19
C LEU A 29 25.30 -13.70 -28.24
N THR A 30 25.99 -12.57 -28.10
CA THR A 30 26.91 -12.07 -29.14
C THR A 30 28.04 -13.05 -29.47
N THR A 31 28.58 -13.78 -28.49
CA THR A 31 29.67 -14.74 -28.75
C THR A 31 29.19 -16.00 -29.49
N TYR A 32 27.88 -16.25 -29.54
CA TYR A 32 27.28 -17.43 -30.16
C TYR A 32 26.66 -17.10 -31.52
N SER A 33 25.86 -16.04 -31.58
CA SER A 33 25.22 -15.57 -32.80
C SER A 33 24.86 -14.09 -32.68
N PRO A 34 25.51 -13.20 -33.45
CA PRO A 34 25.14 -11.78 -33.50
C PRO A 34 23.68 -11.54 -33.90
N PHE A 35 23.11 -12.42 -34.73
CA PHE A 35 21.70 -12.35 -35.09
C PHE A 35 20.79 -12.74 -33.93
N ALA A 36 21.10 -13.81 -33.20
CA ALA A 36 20.32 -14.20 -32.02
C ALA A 36 20.38 -13.12 -30.92
N ASP A 37 21.54 -12.48 -30.72
CA ASP A 37 21.65 -11.35 -29.79
C ASP A 37 20.84 -10.15 -30.26
N PHE A 38 20.85 -9.85 -31.56
CA PHE A 38 19.99 -8.80 -32.10
C PHE A 38 18.50 -9.09 -31.85
N LEU A 39 18.05 -10.35 -31.99
CA LEU A 39 16.66 -10.72 -31.68
C LEU A 39 16.34 -10.54 -30.19
N LEU A 40 17.24 -10.97 -29.29
CA LEU A 40 17.02 -10.89 -27.84
C LEU A 40 17.22 -9.47 -27.29
N SER A 41 18.42 -8.94 -27.45
CA SER A 41 18.90 -7.69 -26.89
C SER A 41 18.44 -6.49 -27.71
N GLY A 42 18.38 -6.60 -29.03
CA GLY A 42 17.98 -5.52 -29.93
C GLY A 42 16.47 -5.34 -30.10
N LEU A 43 15.69 -6.44 -30.06
CA LEU A 43 14.25 -6.42 -30.33
C LEU A 43 13.40 -6.88 -29.13
N LEU A 44 13.59 -8.09 -28.62
CA LEU A 44 12.73 -8.64 -27.55
C LEU A 44 12.83 -7.80 -26.27
N SER A 45 14.01 -7.30 -25.92
CA SER A 45 14.22 -6.43 -24.76
C SER A 45 13.42 -5.13 -24.83
N ARG A 46 13.00 -4.70 -26.03
CA ARG A 46 12.28 -3.43 -26.26
C ARG A 46 10.88 -3.42 -25.63
N VAL A 47 10.37 -4.54 -25.16
CA VAL A 47 9.13 -4.60 -24.36
C VAL A 47 9.29 -3.99 -22.95
N ALA A 48 10.52 -3.95 -22.40
CA ALA A 48 10.77 -3.60 -21.00
C ALA A 48 10.40 -2.15 -20.66
N VAL A 49 10.91 -1.17 -21.42
CA VAL A 49 10.68 0.25 -21.15
C VAL A 49 9.22 0.66 -21.35
N PRO A 50 8.55 0.30 -22.47
CA PRO A 50 7.10 0.45 -22.63
C PRO A 50 6.31 -0.10 -21.45
N PHE A 51 6.66 -1.28 -20.97
CA PHE A 51 6.00 -1.90 -19.82
C PHE A 51 6.16 -1.04 -18.56
N PHE A 52 7.35 -0.53 -18.27
CA PHE A 52 7.58 0.35 -17.12
C PHE A 52 6.79 1.67 -17.21
N PHE A 53 6.64 2.24 -18.41
CA PHE A 53 5.78 3.40 -18.65
C PHE A 53 4.30 3.08 -18.43
N MET A 54 3.80 1.97 -18.97
CA MET A 54 2.42 1.53 -18.75
C MET A 54 2.14 1.24 -17.28
N ALA A 55 3.05 0.57 -16.58
CA ALA A 55 2.92 0.29 -15.15
C ALA A 55 2.89 1.59 -14.34
N SER A 56 3.76 2.55 -14.64
CA SER A 56 3.81 3.84 -13.95
C SER A 56 2.54 4.67 -14.19
N GLY A 57 2.08 4.74 -15.45
CA GLY A 57 0.81 5.38 -15.79
C GLY A 57 -0.37 4.70 -15.10
N PHE A 58 -0.41 3.37 -15.08
CA PHE A 58 -1.47 2.61 -14.42
C PHE A 58 -1.57 2.94 -12.93
N PHE A 59 -0.47 2.82 -12.18
CA PHE A 59 -0.50 3.05 -10.74
C PHE A 59 -0.75 4.53 -10.39
N PHE A 60 -0.07 5.46 -11.06
CA PHE A 60 -0.22 6.90 -10.79
C PHE A 60 -1.67 7.38 -11.01
N PHE A 61 -2.26 7.09 -12.17
CA PHE A 61 -3.61 7.55 -12.51
C PHE A 61 -4.73 6.77 -11.81
N ARG A 62 -4.44 5.58 -11.26
CA ARG A 62 -5.36 4.85 -10.37
C ARG A 62 -5.43 5.48 -8.97
N SER A 63 -4.31 5.98 -8.46
CA SER A 63 -4.20 6.61 -7.14
C SER A 63 -4.52 8.11 -7.12
N LEU A 64 -4.97 8.68 -8.24
CA LEU A 64 -5.12 10.12 -8.39
C LEU A 64 -6.39 10.63 -7.68
N PRO A 65 -6.29 11.49 -6.66
CA PRO A 65 -7.45 12.02 -5.95
C PRO A 65 -8.18 13.13 -6.75
N ARG A 66 -9.41 13.50 -6.40
CA ARG A 66 -10.15 14.61 -7.05
C ARG A 66 -9.59 16.00 -6.64
N LYS A 67 -9.72 17.02 -7.51
CA LYS A 67 -9.18 18.39 -7.30
C LYS A 67 -9.60 18.96 -5.92
N PRO A 68 -8.76 19.77 -5.25
CA PRO A 68 -7.45 20.33 -5.67
C PRO A 68 -6.26 19.38 -5.45
N SER A 69 -6.45 18.28 -4.73
CA SER A 69 -5.38 17.36 -4.30
C SER A 69 -4.62 16.65 -5.45
N ARG A 70 -5.18 16.60 -6.68
CA ARG A 70 -4.51 15.99 -7.85
C ARG A 70 -3.19 16.67 -8.24
N TRP A 71 -3.10 17.99 -8.07
CA TRP A 71 -1.87 18.73 -8.39
C TRP A 71 -0.79 18.49 -7.33
N ALA A 72 -1.19 18.31 -6.07
CA ALA A 72 -0.28 17.88 -5.01
C ALA A 72 0.26 16.47 -5.28
N ALA A 73 -0.58 15.54 -5.75
CA ALA A 73 -0.16 14.20 -6.15
C ALA A 73 0.86 14.23 -7.31
N LEU A 74 0.63 15.07 -8.33
CA LEU A 74 1.59 15.28 -9.41
C LEU A 74 2.91 15.84 -8.88
N LYS A 75 2.87 16.89 -8.07
CA LYS A 75 4.07 17.50 -7.47
C LYS A 75 4.87 16.49 -6.65
N GLN A 76 4.19 15.68 -5.84
CA GLN A 76 4.82 14.63 -5.05
C GLN A 76 5.45 13.55 -5.93
N PHE A 77 4.77 13.13 -7.00
CA PHE A 77 5.32 12.18 -7.97
C PHE A 77 6.58 12.74 -8.64
N MET A 78 6.51 13.97 -9.16
CA MET A 78 7.64 14.64 -9.81
C MET A 78 8.83 14.82 -8.88
N SER A 79 8.59 15.21 -7.62
CA SER A 79 9.63 15.34 -6.61
C SER A 79 10.32 14.01 -6.30
N ARG A 80 9.56 12.92 -6.17
CA ARG A 80 10.12 11.59 -5.91
C ARG A 80 10.97 11.08 -7.06
N ILE A 81 10.49 11.19 -8.30
CA ILE A 81 11.23 10.75 -9.48
C ILE A 81 12.44 11.66 -9.72
N GLY A 82 12.29 12.98 -9.52
CA GLY A 82 13.39 13.94 -9.62
C GLY A 82 14.49 13.70 -8.59
N PHE A 83 14.13 13.35 -7.35
CA PHE A 83 15.11 12.95 -6.33
C PHE A 83 15.85 11.67 -6.71
N LEU A 84 15.13 10.65 -7.20
CA LEU A 84 15.75 9.42 -7.68
C LEU A 84 16.70 9.69 -8.86
N TYR A 85 16.31 10.59 -9.76
CA TYR A 85 17.14 10.98 -10.89
C TYR A 85 18.40 11.72 -10.43
N ALA A 86 18.28 12.69 -9.52
CA ALA A 86 19.42 13.41 -8.94
C ALA A 86 20.39 12.45 -8.23
N LEU A 87 19.86 11.50 -7.45
CA LEU A 87 20.67 10.46 -6.80
C LEU A 87 21.36 9.56 -7.83
N GLY A 88 20.66 9.19 -8.90
CA GLY A 88 21.22 8.47 -10.03
C GLY A 88 22.39 9.24 -10.66
N ILE A 89 22.20 10.52 -10.99
CA ILE A 89 23.25 11.38 -11.56
C ILE A 89 24.50 11.36 -10.66
N LEU A 90 24.33 11.55 -9.35
CA LEU A 90 25.44 11.52 -8.40
C LEU A 90 26.11 10.15 -8.31
N LEU A 91 25.32 9.08 -8.28
CA LEU A 91 25.80 7.70 -8.25
C LEU A 91 26.63 7.37 -9.49
N TYR A 92 26.28 7.90 -10.65
CA TYR A 92 26.97 7.63 -11.92
C TYR A 92 28.08 8.63 -12.25
N LEU A 93 28.21 9.72 -11.50
CA LEU A 93 29.24 10.74 -11.75
C LEU A 93 30.67 10.16 -11.83
N PRO A 94 31.11 9.27 -10.91
CA PRO A 94 32.45 8.69 -11.02
C PRO A 94 32.63 7.82 -12.27
N LEU A 95 31.56 7.12 -12.68
CA LEU A 95 31.56 6.28 -13.88
C LEU A 95 31.68 7.13 -15.14
N ASN A 96 30.97 8.26 -15.20
CA ASN A 96 31.02 9.22 -16.29
C ASN A 96 32.40 9.88 -16.43
N VAL A 97 33.07 10.15 -15.30
CA VAL A 97 34.46 10.62 -15.31
C VAL A 97 35.39 9.54 -15.85
N TYR A 98 35.22 8.29 -15.41
CA TYR A 98 36.00 7.14 -15.89
C TYR A 98 35.79 6.84 -17.39
N SER A 99 34.57 6.96 -17.91
CA SER A 99 34.26 6.76 -19.34
C SER A 99 34.78 7.91 -20.22
N GLY A 100 35.28 9.00 -19.63
CA GLY A 100 35.76 10.17 -20.36
C GLY A 100 34.63 11.05 -20.91
N ASP A 101 33.39 10.89 -20.45
CA ASP A 101 32.23 11.65 -20.95
C ASP A 101 32.37 13.17 -20.74
N PHE A 102 33.20 13.60 -19.78
CA PHE A 102 33.50 15.01 -19.50
C PHE A 102 34.73 15.58 -20.23
N ASN A 103 35.55 14.73 -20.88
CA ASN A 103 36.79 15.15 -21.55
C ASN A 103 36.59 15.53 -23.03
N SER A 104 35.37 15.38 -23.56
CA SER A 104 35.01 15.84 -24.90
C SER A 104 34.51 17.28 -24.84
N SER A 105 34.86 18.12 -25.82
CA SER A 105 34.49 19.55 -25.93
C SER A 105 32.98 19.75 -26.09
N ARG A 106 32.22 19.48 -25.03
CA ARG A 106 30.75 19.53 -24.99
C ARG A 106 30.29 20.96 -24.69
N ASN A 107 29.55 21.56 -25.63
CA ASN A 107 28.93 22.87 -25.43
C ASN A 107 27.82 22.81 -24.37
N PHE A 108 27.50 23.93 -23.71
CA PHE A 108 26.46 24.03 -22.68
C PHE A 108 25.12 23.36 -23.06
N GLY A 109 24.70 23.49 -24.32
CA GLY A 109 23.47 22.86 -24.84
C GLY A 109 23.46 21.32 -24.76
N SER A 110 24.62 20.67 -24.87
CA SER A 110 24.72 19.20 -24.75
C SER A 110 24.53 18.70 -23.32
N TYR A 111 24.91 19.51 -22.31
CA TYR A 111 24.62 19.21 -20.91
C TYR A 111 23.14 19.36 -20.58
N VAL A 112 22.49 20.39 -21.13
CA VAL A 112 21.02 20.59 -20.99
C VAL A 112 20.27 19.45 -21.67
N SER A 113 20.67 19.07 -22.89
CA SER A 113 20.13 17.92 -23.62
C SER A 113 20.31 16.61 -22.83
N GLY A 114 21.51 16.38 -22.28
CA GLY A 114 21.80 15.25 -21.39
C GLY A 114 20.89 15.23 -20.15
N LEU A 115 20.65 16.37 -19.53
CA LEU A 115 19.83 16.43 -18.32
C LEU A 115 18.36 16.11 -18.59
N PHE A 116 17.77 16.61 -19.69
CA PHE A 116 16.33 16.54 -19.93
C PHE A 116 15.89 15.46 -20.90
N PHE A 117 16.74 15.04 -21.85
CA PHE A 117 16.34 14.14 -22.95
C PHE A 117 17.17 12.86 -22.99
N ASN A 118 18.49 12.98 -23.08
CA ASN A 118 19.37 11.82 -23.33
C ASN A 118 19.74 11.04 -22.05
N GLY A 119 19.55 11.65 -20.87
CA GLY A 119 20.10 11.16 -19.61
C GLY A 119 21.59 11.55 -19.46
N THR A 120 22.03 11.81 -18.23
CA THR A 120 23.45 12.08 -17.94
C THR A 120 24.34 10.85 -18.08
N PHE A 121 23.73 9.68 -18.20
CA PHE A 121 24.34 8.41 -18.58
C PHE A 121 23.31 7.66 -19.44
N TYR A 122 23.74 6.92 -20.46
CA TYR A 122 22.87 6.32 -21.49
C TYR A 122 21.71 5.47 -20.93
N HIS A 123 21.81 5.01 -19.68
CA HIS A 123 20.76 4.22 -19.01
C HIS A 123 19.75 5.03 -18.23
N LEU A 124 20.02 6.27 -17.81
CA LEU A 124 19.15 7.04 -16.91
C LEU A 124 18.02 7.81 -17.59
N TRP A 125 17.97 7.85 -18.93
CA TRP A 125 16.99 8.63 -19.71
C TRP A 125 15.52 8.32 -19.38
N TYR A 126 15.24 7.11 -18.87
CA TYR A 126 13.90 6.69 -18.47
C TYR A 126 13.26 7.63 -17.44
N LEU A 127 14.03 8.12 -16.46
CA LEU A 127 13.50 8.94 -15.36
C LEU A 127 13.00 10.32 -15.83
N PRO A 128 13.79 11.13 -16.57
CA PRO A 128 13.27 12.36 -17.15
C PRO A 128 12.17 12.08 -18.19
N ALA A 129 12.28 11.01 -18.98
CA ALA A 129 11.22 10.63 -19.92
C ALA A 129 9.89 10.30 -19.23
N LEU A 130 9.94 9.64 -18.08
CA LEU A 130 8.77 9.34 -17.26
C LEU A 130 8.12 10.62 -16.71
N MET A 131 8.92 11.56 -16.23
CA MET A 131 8.43 12.85 -15.72
C MET A 131 7.72 13.65 -16.82
N ILE A 132 8.37 13.81 -17.98
CA ILE A 132 7.82 14.54 -19.13
C ILE A 132 6.53 13.84 -19.60
N GLY A 133 6.58 12.53 -19.82
CA GLY A 133 5.44 11.78 -20.32
C GLY A 133 4.24 11.79 -19.37
N VAL A 134 4.46 11.66 -18.06
CA VAL A 134 3.37 11.78 -17.06
C VAL A 134 2.83 13.20 -17.04
N GLY A 135 3.69 14.22 -17.13
CA GLY A 135 3.28 15.63 -17.23
C GLY A 135 2.37 15.89 -18.44
N ILE A 136 2.75 15.41 -19.63
CA ILE A 136 1.96 15.52 -20.86
C ILE A 136 0.61 14.82 -20.68
N VAL A 137 0.59 13.54 -20.29
CA VAL A 137 -0.66 12.78 -20.16
C VAL A 137 -1.56 13.37 -19.08
N PHE A 138 -0.99 13.85 -17.97
CA PHE A 138 -1.75 14.53 -16.91
C PHE A 138 -2.38 15.84 -17.40
N GLY A 139 -1.62 16.66 -18.13
CA GLY A 139 -2.10 17.90 -18.73
C GLY A 139 -3.22 17.65 -19.74
N LEU A 140 -3.02 16.70 -20.66
CA LEU A 140 -4.05 16.30 -21.64
C LEU A 140 -5.32 15.79 -20.95
N LYS A 141 -5.20 14.96 -19.92
CA LYS A 141 -6.35 14.48 -19.12
C LYS A 141 -7.07 15.57 -18.34
N ALA A 142 -6.42 16.71 -18.09
CA ALA A 142 -7.07 17.83 -17.44
C ALA A 142 -8.11 18.52 -18.35
N ALA A 143 -7.98 18.37 -19.67
CA ALA A 143 -8.78 19.08 -20.67
C ALA A 143 -9.55 18.16 -21.64
N LEU A 144 -9.12 16.91 -21.83
CA LEU A 144 -9.61 16.04 -22.92
C LEU A 144 -10.12 14.68 -22.42
N PRO A 145 -11.09 14.06 -23.13
CA PRO A 145 -11.55 12.71 -22.83
C PRO A 145 -10.48 11.67 -23.15
N GLY A 146 -10.49 10.53 -22.43
CA GLY A 146 -9.43 9.54 -22.52
C GLY A 146 -9.16 8.96 -23.93
N LYS A 147 -10.16 8.92 -24.83
CA LYS A 147 -9.94 8.52 -26.23
C LYS A 147 -9.08 9.54 -26.99
N ALA A 148 -9.34 10.83 -26.80
CA ALA A 148 -8.56 11.91 -27.42
C ALA A 148 -7.12 11.95 -26.88
N VAL A 149 -6.94 11.71 -25.57
CA VAL A 149 -5.59 11.63 -24.97
C VAL A 149 -4.76 10.50 -25.61
N ILE A 150 -5.34 9.31 -25.80
CA ILE A 150 -4.66 8.20 -26.47
C ILE A 150 -4.37 8.55 -27.94
N GLY A 151 -5.31 9.19 -28.64
CA GLY A 151 -5.11 9.63 -30.03
C GLY A 151 -3.95 10.61 -30.20
N ILE A 152 -3.88 11.63 -29.35
CA ILE A 152 -2.76 12.60 -29.35
C ILE A 152 -1.44 11.89 -29.02
N ALA A 153 -1.43 11.04 -28.00
CA ALA A 153 -0.22 10.31 -27.62
C ALA A 153 0.25 9.33 -28.71
N ALA A 154 -0.69 8.72 -29.46
CA ALA A 154 -0.38 7.89 -30.63
C ALA A 154 0.18 8.72 -31.79
N GLY A 155 -0.33 9.94 -32.00
CA GLY A 155 0.22 10.89 -32.97
C GLY A 155 1.67 11.28 -32.64
N LEU A 156 1.96 11.58 -31.37
CA LEU A 156 3.33 11.84 -30.91
C LEU A 156 4.27 10.65 -31.16
N TYR A 157 3.79 9.43 -30.90
CA TYR A 157 4.55 8.20 -31.18
C TYR A 157 4.78 7.98 -32.66
N ALA A 158 3.78 8.23 -33.50
CA ALA A 158 3.90 8.14 -34.96
C ALA A 158 4.92 9.13 -35.52
N ILE A 159 4.94 10.37 -35.02
CA ILE A 159 5.98 11.35 -35.37
C ILE A 159 7.35 10.84 -34.93
N GLY A 160 7.47 10.30 -33.71
CA GLY A 160 8.74 9.73 -33.23
C GLY A 160 9.25 8.58 -34.11
N LEU A 161 8.36 7.69 -34.57
CA LEU A 161 8.72 6.58 -35.47
C LEU A 161 9.42 7.06 -36.74
N LEU A 162 8.94 8.16 -37.34
CA LEU A 162 9.52 8.75 -38.55
C LEU A 162 10.91 9.34 -38.30
N GLY A 163 11.19 9.80 -37.08
CA GLY A 163 12.50 10.36 -36.72
C GLY A 163 13.56 9.31 -36.36
N ASP A 164 13.19 8.16 -35.80
CA ASP A 164 14.14 7.13 -35.36
C ASP A 164 14.12 5.90 -36.28
N SER A 165 13.12 5.04 -36.14
CA SER A 165 13.09 3.72 -36.78
C SER A 165 12.84 3.77 -38.29
N TYR A 166 12.08 4.76 -38.77
CA TYR A 166 11.73 4.96 -40.17
C TYR A 166 12.44 6.19 -40.78
N PHE A 167 13.55 6.63 -40.19
CA PHE A 167 14.24 7.84 -40.64
C PHE A 167 14.73 7.76 -42.09
N GLY A 168 15.33 6.64 -42.49
CA GLY A 168 15.80 6.43 -43.87
C GLY A 168 14.67 6.56 -44.89
N LEU A 169 13.50 6.00 -44.59
CA LEU A 169 12.30 6.16 -45.41
C LEU A 169 11.78 7.62 -45.40
N THR A 170 11.82 8.27 -44.26
CA THR A 170 11.43 9.69 -44.14
C THR A 170 12.36 10.58 -44.98
N ALA A 171 13.67 10.34 -44.92
CA ALA A 171 14.67 11.04 -45.70
C ALA A 171 14.52 10.79 -47.21
N SER A 172 14.11 9.58 -47.62
CA SER A 172 13.88 9.27 -49.03
C SER A 172 12.59 9.86 -49.58
N VAL A 173 11.53 10.00 -48.77
CA VAL A 173 10.21 10.48 -49.20
C VAL A 173 10.05 12.00 -49.04
N SER A 174 10.61 12.60 -47.98
CA SER A 174 10.47 14.03 -47.69
C SER A 174 11.75 14.62 -47.07
N PRO A 175 12.63 15.21 -47.88
CA PRO A 175 13.83 15.89 -47.40
C PRO A 175 13.53 17.04 -46.41
N ALA A 176 12.42 17.74 -46.60
CA ALA A 176 11.97 18.80 -45.70
C ALA A 176 11.64 18.27 -44.30
N LEU A 177 10.92 17.14 -44.21
CA LEU A 177 10.60 16.51 -42.93
C LEU A 177 11.86 15.93 -42.25
N ALA A 178 12.78 15.37 -43.03
CA ALA A 178 14.07 14.92 -42.51
C ALA A 178 14.92 16.08 -41.96
N ALA A 179 14.89 17.26 -42.59
CA ALA A 179 15.55 18.46 -42.08
C ALA A 179 14.99 18.92 -40.72
N VAL A 180 13.66 18.81 -40.52
CA VAL A 180 13.03 19.09 -39.22
C VAL A 180 13.53 18.13 -38.15
N PHE A 181 13.59 16.82 -38.45
CA PHE A 181 14.14 15.84 -37.50
C PHE A 181 15.62 16.07 -37.21
N ASN A 182 16.45 16.30 -38.23
CA ASN A 182 17.86 16.64 -38.06
C ASN A 182 18.05 17.88 -37.18
N SER A 183 17.20 18.89 -37.33
CA SER A 183 17.21 20.08 -36.46
C SER A 183 16.85 19.73 -35.01
N SER A 184 15.86 18.84 -34.81
CA SER A 184 15.47 18.38 -33.48
C SER A 184 16.58 17.56 -32.79
N PHE A 185 17.43 16.88 -33.57
CA PHE A 185 18.52 16.07 -33.04
C PHE A 185 19.68 16.87 -32.44
N HIS A 186 19.70 18.20 -32.62
CA HIS A 186 20.60 19.07 -31.84
C HIS A 186 20.25 19.14 -30.35
N TRP A 187 19.03 18.78 -29.97
CA TRP A 187 18.52 18.88 -28.60
C TRP A 187 18.20 17.53 -27.95
N SER A 188 18.05 16.46 -28.75
CA SER A 188 17.75 15.10 -28.28
C SER A 188 18.33 14.13 -29.30
N ASP A 189 19.21 13.21 -28.92
CA ASP A 189 19.96 12.39 -29.90
C ASP A 189 19.03 11.46 -30.71
N TYR A 190 17.88 11.15 -30.13
CA TYR A 190 16.87 10.23 -30.66
C TYR A 190 15.46 10.74 -30.35
N THR A 191 14.46 10.29 -31.11
CA THR A 191 13.05 10.54 -30.78
C THR A 191 12.52 9.60 -29.69
N ARG A 192 13.24 8.53 -29.35
CA ARG A 192 13.01 7.68 -28.16
C ARG A 192 13.24 8.45 -26.84
N ASN A 193 12.32 9.34 -26.49
CA ASN A 193 12.40 10.23 -25.33
C ASN A 193 11.03 10.46 -24.65
N GLY A 194 11.00 11.39 -23.68
CA GLY A 194 9.80 11.71 -22.90
C GLY A 194 8.64 12.35 -23.67
N ILE A 195 8.90 12.92 -24.85
CA ILE A 195 7.91 13.63 -25.65
C ILE A 195 7.26 12.69 -26.68
N TRP A 196 8.06 11.99 -27.47
CA TRP A 196 7.51 11.20 -28.59
C TRP A 196 7.20 9.76 -28.20
N PHE A 197 7.94 9.17 -27.26
CA PHE A 197 7.83 7.75 -26.94
C PHE A 197 7.00 7.49 -25.67
N ALA A 198 7.32 8.15 -24.57
CA ALA A 198 6.72 7.86 -23.26
C ALA A 198 5.19 8.09 -23.17
N PRO A 199 4.60 9.16 -23.77
CA PRO A 199 3.19 9.49 -23.53
C PRO A 199 2.21 8.41 -23.95
N LEU A 200 2.46 7.69 -25.05
CA LEU A 200 1.55 6.64 -25.53
C LEU A 200 1.42 5.51 -24.52
N PHE A 201 2.54 4.99 -24.03
CA PHE A 201 2.55 3.89 -23.06
C PHE A 201 1.98 4.32 -21.71
N ILE A 202 2.29 5.55 -21.26
CA ILE A 202 1.70 6.10 -20.03
C ILE A 202 0.18 6.27 -20.19
N ALA A 203 -0.30 6.76 -21.33
CA ALA A 203 -1.72 6.92 -21.62
C ALA A 203 -2.46 5.57 -21.69
N MET A 204 -1.85 4.54 -22.29
CA MET A 204 -2.40 3.18 -22.29
C MET A 204 -2.53 2.62 -20.86
N GLY A 205 -1.48 2.78 -20.04
CA GLY A 205 -1.54 2.41 -18.62
C GLY A 205 -2.62 3.16 -17.85
N ALA A 206 -2.71 4.48 -18.07
CA ALA A 206 -3.73 5.34 -17.48
C ALA A 206 -5.16 5.00 -17.94
N GLY A 207 -5.32 4.49 -19.17
CA GLY A 207 -6.57 3.97 -19.69
C GLY A 207 -6.97 2.66 -19.02
N ALA A 208 -6.03 1.72 -18.87
CA ALA A 208 -6.24 0.46 -18.17
C ALA A 208 -6.56 0.64 -16.68
N ALA A 209 -6.12 1.75 -16.06
CA ALA A 209 -6.42 2.08 -14.67
C ALA A 209 -7.89 2.49 -14.43
N GLN A 210 -8.57 3.00 -15.45
CA GLN A 210 -9.87 3.66 -15.30
C GLN A 210 -11.02 2.96 -16.04
N ARG A 211 -10.70 1.99 -16.89
CA ARG A 211 -11.68 1.24 -17.69
C ARG A 211 -11.75 -0.21 -17.24
N PRO A 212 -12.90 -0.89 -17.43
CA PRO A 212 -12.98 -2.33 -17.27
C PRO A 212 -11.96 -3.04 -18.16
N LEU A 213 -11.50 -4.22 -17.73
CA LEU A 213 -10.66 -5.07 -18.58
C LEU A 213 -11.41 -5.45 -19.85
N PRO A 214 -10.71 -5.60 -21.00
CA PRO A 214 -11.34 -6.04 -22.23
C PRO A 214 -11.96 -7.44 -22.07
N PRO A 215 -13.04 -7.74 -22.82
CA PRO A 215 -13.76 -9.01 -22.70
C PRO A 215 -12.93 -10.24 -23.12
N ALA A 216 -11.84 -10.04 -23.87
CA ALA A 216 -10.95 -11.10 -24.32
C ALA A 216 -10.40 -11.95 -23.15
N SER A 217 -10.37 -13.28 -23.32
CA SER A 217 -9.82 -14.22 -22.34
C SER A 217 -8.28 -14.16 -22.27
N ALA A 218 -7.69 -14.67 -21.18
CA ALA A 218 -6.24 -14.69 -21.03
C ALA A 218 -5.51 -15.44 -22.18
N PRO A 219 -5.99 -16.61 -22.64
CA PRO A 219 -5.42 -17.26 -23.83
C PRO A 219 -5.49 -16.39 -25.09
N LYS A 220 -6.61 -15.69 -25.33
CA LYS A 220 -6.74 -14.78 -26.49
C LYS A 220 -5.75 -13.62 -26.42
N LEU A 221 -5.55 -13.03 -25.24
CA LEU A 221 -4.58 -11.97 -25.04
C LEU A 221 -3.13 -12.48 -25.18
N ALA A 222 -2.84 -13.71 -24.76
CA ALA A 222 -1.53 -14.34 -24.94
C ALA A 222 -1.23 -14.60 -26.43
N VAL A 223 -2.20 -15.15 -27.18
CA VAL A 223 -2.07 -15.34 -28.63
C VAL A 223 -1.88 -14.00 -29.34
N ALA A 224 -2.67 -12.98 -28.99
CA ALA A 224 -2.51 -11.64 -29.56
C ALA A 224 -1.13 -11.04 -29.25
N PHE A 225 -0.64 -11.18 -28.01
CA PHE A 225 0.70 -10.73 -27.64
C PHE A 225 1.77 -11.42 -28.48
N LEU A 226 1.75 -12.76 -28.58
CA LEU A 226 2.73 -13.52 -29.35
C LEU A 226 2.68 -13.17 -30.85
N PHE A 227 1.48 -12.99 -31.40
CA PHE A 227 1.29 -12.56 -32.79
C PHE A 227 1.91 -11.18 -33.07
N PHE A 228 1.57 -10.17 -32.28
CA PHE A 228 2.13 -8.83 -32.47
C PHE A 228 3.61 -8.73 -32.11
N LEU A 229 4.09 -9.57 -31.18
CA LEU A 229 5.51 -9.69 -30.89
C LEU A 229 6.26 -10.25 -32.10
N ALA A 230 5.74 -11.29 -32.77
CA ALA A 230 6.33 -11.83 -33.99
C ALA A 230 6.37 -10.78 -35.12
N LEU A 231 5.29 -9.99 -35.29
CA LEU A 231 5.27 -8.88 -36.25
C LEU A 231 6.30 -7.79 -35.90
N THR A 232 6.49 -7.49 -34.61
CA THR A 232 7.54 -6.56 -34.14
C THR A 232 8.93 -7.07 -34.49
N LEU A 233 9.17 -8.39 -34.35
CA LEU A 233 10.45 -9.00 -34.75
C LEU A 233 10.68 -8.88 -36.26
N ILE A 234 9.65 -9.19 -37.07
CA ILE A 234 9.72 -9.06 -38.53
C ILE A 234 9.98 -7.61 -38.95
N GLU A 235 9.24 -6.65 -38.37
CA GLU A 235 9.42 -5.22 -38.60
C GLU A 235 10.85 -4.78 -38.26
N GLY A 236 11.37 -5.20 -37.11
CA GLY A 236 12.73 -4.87 -36.67
C GLY A 236 13.83 -5.47 -37.53
N ILE A 237 13.67 -6.71 -38.00
CA ILE A 237 14.60 -7.35 -38.94
C ILE A 237 14.59 -6.61 -40.28
N TRP A 238 13.40 -6.30 -40.81
CA TRP A 238 13.25 -5.59 -42.06
C TRP A 238 13.88 -4.19 -42.00
N LEU A 239 13.61 -3.42 -40.95
CA LEU A 239 14.21 -2.09 -40.76
C LEU A 239 15.74 -2.14 -40.65
N LYS A 240 16.28 -3.18 -40.01
CA LYS A 240 17.74 -3.39 -39.93
C LYS A 240 18.34 -3.74 -41.30
N GLN A 241 17.67 -4.58 -42.08
CA GLN A 241 18.13 -4.96 -43.42
C GLN A 241 18.06 -3.78 -44.40
N ALA A 242 17.07 -2.91 -44.25
CA ALA A 242 16.92 -1.71 -45.05
C ALA A 242 17.83 -0.54 -44.63
N ASP A 243 18.55 -0.67 -43.50
CA ASP A 243 19.39 0.37 -42.90
C ASP A 243 18.66 1.73 -42.70
N PHE A 244 17.36 1.68 -42.42
CA PHE A 244 16.53 2.88 -42.29
C PHE A 244 16.57 3.49 -40.89
N ALA A 245 16.89 2.70 -39.87
CA ALA A 245 16.75 3.12 -38.48
C ALA A 245 17.98 3.87 -37.98
N ARG A 246 17.82 5.14 -37.55
CA ARG A 246 18.83 5.81 -36.71
C ARG A 246 18.97 5.11 -35.36
N LEU A 247 17.84 4.68 -34.80
CA LEU A 247 17.78 3.86 -33.59
C LEU A 247 16.59 2.91 -33.67
N GLY A 248 16.87 1.61 -33.79
CA GLY A 248 15.84 0.55 -33.75
C GLY A 248 15.28 0.35 -32.35
N ALA A 249 14.31 1.17 -31.95
CA ALA A 249 13.69 1.09 -30.63
C ALA A 249 12.18 1.39 -30.58
N MET A 250 11.64 2.00 -31.65
CA MET A 250 10.22 2.27 -31.80
C MET A 250 9.66 1.40 -32.92
N TYR A 251 8.53 0.74 -32.71
CA TYR A 251 7.92 -0.12 -33.73
C TYR A 251 6.40 0.07 -33.74
N VAL A 252 5.80 -0.07 -34.91
CA VAL A 252 4.35 -0.01 -35.11
C VAL A 252 3.70 -1.17 -34.37
N PHE A 253 4.20 -2.40 -34.55
CA PHE A 253 3.60 -3.60 -33.95
C PHE A 253 3.91 -3.78 -32.47
N LEU A 254 4.89 -3.04 -31.93
CA LEU A 254 5.18 -3.03 -30.49
C LEU A 254 4.00 -2.46 -29.69
N VAL A 255 3.27 -1.48 -30.24
CA VAL A 255 2.12 -0.86 -29.55
C VAL A 255 1.02 -1.88 -29.22
N PRO A 256 0.46 -2.64 -30.20
CA PRO A 256 -0.55 -3.67 -29.90
C PRO A 256 0.02 -4.88 -29.15
N ALA A 257 1.31 -5.20 -29.30
CA ALA A 257 1.97 -6.21 -28.47
C ALA A 257 1.94 -5.81 -26.98
N MET A 258 2.33 -4.57 -26.67
CA MET A 258 2.35 -4.05 -25.31
C MET A 258 0.96 -3.91 -24.71
N TYR A 259 -0.04 -3.50 -25.50
CA TYR A 259 -1.44 -3.49 -25.08
C TYR A 259 -1.90 -4.90 -24.65
N SER A 260 -1.66 -5.90 -25.51
CA SER A 260 -2.04 -7.29 -25.27
C SER A 260 -1.33 -7.88 -24.03
N LEU A 261 -0.02 -7.66 -23.91
CA LEU A 261 0.78 -8.10 -22.77
C LEU A 261 0.30 -7.48 -21.46
N PHE A 262 0.09 -6.16 -21.43
CA PHE A 262 -0.29 -5.48 -20.20
C PHE A 262 -1.66 -5.94 -19.71
N HIS A 263 -2.63 -6.08 -20.63
CA HIS A 263 -3.95 -6.61 -20.29
C HIS A 263 -3.93 -8.10 -19.92
N LEU A 264 -3.06 -8.91 -20.53
CA LEU A 264 -2.83 -10.29 -20.11
C LEU A 264 -2.38 -10.35 -18.65
N LEU A 265 -1.36 -9.57 -18.28
CA LEU A 265 -0.82 -9.52 -16.92
C LEU A 265 -1.86 -9.06 -15.90
N LEU A 266 -2.67 -8.05 -16.23
CA LEU A 266 -3.79 -7.61 -15.38
C LEU A 266 -4.85 -8.71 -15.17
N ARG A 267 -5.03 -9.59 -16.17
CA ARG A 267 -6.02 -10.68 -16.11
C ARG A 267 -5.51 -11.90 -15.35
N LEU A 268 -4.22 -12.22 -15.47
CA LEU A 268 -3.57 -13.30 -14.73
C LEU A 268 -3.55 -13.04 -13.21
N GLY A 269 -3.56 -11.77 -12.80
CA GLY A 269 -3.71 -11.43 -11.38
C GLY A 269 -2.49 -11.82 -10.54
N GLY A 270 -2.72 -12.21 -9.30
CA GLY A 270 -1.70 -12.76 -8.39
C GLY A 270 -1.40 -11.90 -7.17
N LYS A 271 -0.83 -12.53 -6.14
CA LYS A 271 -0.40 -11.86 -4.90
C LYS A 271 0.65 -10.80 -5.20
N LYS A 272 0.39 -9.56 -4.75
CA LYS A 272 1.36 -8.45 -4.83
C LYS A 272 2.64 -8.83 -4.10
N SER A 273 3.79 -8.35 -4.58
CA SER A 273 5.06 -8.54 -3.88
C SER A 273 5.85 -7.24 -3.88
N LEU A 274 5.92 -6.61 -2.69
CA LEU A 274 6.73 -5.41 -2.47
C LEU A 274 8.21 -5.69 -2.74
N LEU A 275 8.69 -6.88 -2.39
CA LEU A 275 10.07 -7.29 -2.62
C LEU A 275 10.39 -7.32 -4.12
N LEU A 276 9.57 -8.00 -4.93
CA LEU A 276 9.79 -8.06 -6.39
C LEU A 276 9.77 -6.67 -7.03
N ARG A 277 8.86 -5.80 -6.57
CA ARG A 277 8.77 -4.42 -7.04
C ARG A 277 10.04 -3.62 -6.73
N GLN A 278 10.56 -3.72 -5.51
CA GLN A 278 11.78 -3.03 -5.11
C GLN A 278 13.02 -3.60 -5.80
N LEU A 279 13.12 -4.93 -5.92
CA LEU A 279 14.23 -5.60 -6.61
C LEU A 279 14.35 -5.14 -8.06
N SER A 280 13.26 -5.08 -8.82
CA SER A 280 13.27 -4.62 -10.21
C SER A 280 13.83 -3.20 -10.35
N THR A 281 13.39 -2.27 -9.50
CA THR A 281 13.88 -0.88 -9.53
C THR A 281 15.37 -0.81 -9.16
N TRP A 282 15.81 -1.53 -8.14
CA TRP A 282 17.22 -1.54 -7.75
C TRP A 282 18.10 -2.21 -8.80
N ILE A 283 17.69 -3.32 -9.40
CA ILE A 283 18.41 -3.97 -10.50
C ILE A 283 18.62 -2.98 -11.65
N TYR A 284 17.57 -2.25 -12.03
CA TYR A 284 17.67 -1.20 -13.04
C TYR A 284 18.68 -0.10 -12.65
N VAL A 285 18.78 0.27 -11.37
CA VAL A 285 19.73 1.30 -10.91
C VAL A 285 21.15 0.79 -10.74
N VAL A 286 21.39 -0.48 -10.39
CA VAL A 286 22.74 -0.97 -10.02
C VAL A 286 23.45 -1.77 -11.10
N HIS A 287 22.73 -2.31 -12.10
CA HIS A 287 23.34 -3.23 -13.06
C HIS A 287 24.55 -2.68 -13.85
N PRO A 288 24.63 -1.40 -14.26
CA PRO A 288 25.81 -0.89 -14.95
C PRO A 288 27.05 -0.85 -14.04
N TRP A 289 26.85 -0.57 -12.75
CA TRP A 289 27.92 -0.72 -11.75
C TRP A 289 28.36 -2.18 -11.63
N MET A 290 27.42 -3.13 -11.72
CA MET A 290 27.77 -4.55 -11.71
C MET A 290 28.49 -4.99 -12.99
N ILE A 291 28.23 -4.37 -14.15
CA ILE A 291 29.04 -4.59 -15.37
C ILE A 291 30.50 -4.23 -15.10
N VAL A 292 30.75 -3.05 -14.52
CA VAL A 292 32.11 -2.60 -14.19
C VAL A 292 32.75 -3.46 -13.10
N ALA A 293 32.00 -3.82 -12.05
CA ALA A 293 32.50 -4.69 -10.98
C ALA A 293 32.87 -6.08 -11.50
N VAL A 294 32.04 -6.70 -12.34
CA VAL A 294 32.32 -8.00 -12.95
C VAL A 294 33.55 -7.93 -13.86
N ARG A 295 33.67 -6.90 -14.71
CA ARG A 295 34.85 -6.70 -15.57
C ARG A 295 36.13 -6.45 -14.76
N GLY A 296 36.05 -5.63 -13.72
CA GLY A 296 37.17 -5.33 -12.82
C GLY A 296 37.64 -6.57 -12.08
N THR A 297 36.71 -7.34 -11.50
CA THR A 297 37.01 -8.60 -10.81
C THR A 297 37.62 -9.63 -11.77
N ALA A 298 37.08 -9.75 -12.97
CA ALA A 298 37.63 -10.63 -14.01
C ALA A 298 39.07 -10.25 -14.36
N LYS A 299 39.39 -8.96 -14.41
CA LYS A 299 40.75 -8.48 -14.66
C LYS A 299 41.69 -8.79 -13.50
N LEU A 300 41.26 -8.56 -12.26
CA LEU A 300 42.06 -8.80 -11.06
C LEU A 300 42.38 -10.29 -10.84
N LEU A 301 41.42 -11.17 -11.14
CA LEU A 301 41.56 -12.61 -10.90
C LEU A 301 42.07 -13.40 -12.12
N GLY A 302 42.37 -12.74 -13.24
CA GLY A 302 42.77 -13.43 -14.47
C GLY A 302 41.64 -14.25 -15.14
N LEU A 303 40.38 -13.94 -14.85
CA LEU A 303 39.19 -14.66 -15.34
C LEU A 303 38.53 -13.99 -16.55
N GLN A 304 39.26 -13.16 -17.30
CA GLN A 304 38.71 -12.38 -18.42
C GLN A 304 38.12 -13.28 -19.51
N ALA A 305 38.77 -14.40 -19.84
CA ALA A 305 38.28 -15.33 -20.84
C ALA A 305 36.88 -15.90 -20.50
N LEU A 306 36.63 -16.14 -19.21
CA LEU A 306 35.37 -16.70 -18.72
C LEU A 306 34.29 -15.63 -18.53
N LEU A 307 34.62 -14.55 -17.81
CA LEU A 307 33.65 -13.55 -17.34
C LEU A 307 33.43 -12.38 -18.31
N ILE A 308 34.30 -12.22 -19.32
CA ILE A 308 34.19 -11.18 -20.36
C ILE A 308 34.13 -11.83 -21.75
N GLY A 309 34.98 -12.83 -21.99
CA GLY A 309 35.09 -13.52 -23.28
C GLY A 309 33.88 -14.38 -23.64
N ASN A 310 33.02 -14.76 -22.68
CA ASN A 310 31.76 -15.42 -22.93
C ASN A 310 30.59 -14.49 -22.57
N SER A 311 29.81 -14.06 -23.56
CA SER A 311 28.76 -13.06 -23.36
C SER A 311 27.62 -13.55 -22.47
N LEU A 312 27.30 -14.85 -22.54
CA LEU A 312 26.22 -15.43 -21.73
C LEU A 312 26.63 -15.52 -20.26
N ILE A 313 27.86 -15.96 -20.00
CA ILE A 313 28.42 -15.98 -18.64
C ILE A 313 28.54 -14.56 -18.09
N HIS A 314 28.96 -13.59 -18.92
CA HIS A 314 28.98 -12.17 -18.53
C HIS A 314 27.60 -11.67 -18.10
N PHE A 315 26.57 -11.92 -18.91
CA PHE A 315 25.18 -11.58 -18.56
C PHE A 315 24.72 -12.23 -17.26
N ILE A 316 24.94 -13.55 -17.10
CA ILE A 316 24.53 -14.28 -15.89
C ILE A 316 25.22 -13.69 -14.65
N ALA A 317 26.52 -13.42 -14.73
CA ALA A 317 27.29 -12.83 -13.63
C ALA A 317 26.76 -11.44 -13.25
N VAL A 318 26.51 -10.57 -14.24
CA VAL A 318 25.96 -9.23 -14.01
C VAL A 318 24.54 -9.31 -13.44
N ALA A 319 23.68 -10.18 -13.97
CA ALA A 319 22.31 -10.34 -13.50
C ALA A 319 22.26 -10.86 -12.05
N ALA A 320 23.07 -11.89 -11.73
CA ALA A 320 23.14 -12.48 -10.40
C ALA A 320 23.69 -11.50 -9.36
N THR A 321 24.79 -10.81 -9.67
CA THR A 321 25.38 -9.79 -8.77
C THR A 321 24.45 -8.60 -8.57
N SER A 322 23.75 -8.15 -9.62
CA SER A 322 22.73 -7.09 -9.52
C SER A 322 21.56 -7.51 -8.63
N ALA A 323 21.06 -8.74 -8.77
CA ALA A 323 19.99 -9.27 -7.94
C ALA A 323 20.42 -9.41 -6.48
N ALA A 324 21.63 -9.93 -6.21
CA ALA A 324 22.17 -10.11 -4.88
C ALA A 324 22.38 -8.76 -4.16
N LEU A 325 23.00 -7.78 -4.83
CA LEU A 325 23.20 -6.44 -4.28
C LEU A 325 21.86 -5.73 -4.02
N SER A 326 20.91 -5.86 -4.95
CA SER A 326 19.56 -5.31 -4.79
C SER A 326 18.82 -5.92 -3.60
N LEU A 327 18.94 -7.23 -3.40
CA LEU A 327 18.33 -7.93 -2.27
C LEU A 327 18.99 -7.50 -0.94
N GLY A 328 20.32 -7.47 -0.89
CA GLY A 328 21.07 -6.99 0.27
C GLY A 328 20.72 -5.54 0.62
N GLY A 329 20.62 -4.67 -0.39
CA GLY A 329 20.20 -3.28 -0.23
C GLY A 329 18.77 -3.14 0.29
N VAL A 330 17.82 -3.95 -0.21
CA VAL A 330 16.44 -3.97 0.30
C VAL A 330 16.41 -4.40 1.77
N ILE A 331 17.10 -5.49 2.13
CA ILE A 331 17.17 -5.99 3.52
C ILE A 331 17.87 -4.98 4.44
N MET A 332 18.93 -4.34 3.97
CA MET A 332 19.65 -3.32 4.74
C MET A 332 18.76 -2.08 4.94
N LEU A 333 18.05 -1.62 3.92
CA LEU A 333 17.15 -0.46 4.02
C LEU A 333 15.94 -0.75 4.91
N THR A 334 15.41 -1.98 4.94
CA THR A 334 14.35 -2.35 5.88
C THR A 334 14.86 -2.40 7.32
N LYS A 335 16.05 -2.98 7.54
CA LYS A 335 16.72 -2.93 8.86
C LYS A 335 17.04 -1.49 9.29
N LEU A 336 17.57 -0.66 8.39
CA LEU A 336 17.88 0.74 8.65
C LEU A 336 16.63 1.52 9.04
N LYS A 337 15.50 1.32 8.35
CA LYS A 337 14.21 1.92 8.72
C LYS A 337 13.73 1.49 10.10
N SER A 338 13.97 0.24 10.48
CA SER A 338 13.69 -0.25 11.85
C SER A 338 14.59 0.44 12.88
N THR A 339 15.89 0.65 12.63
CA THR A 339 16.73 1.48 13.51
C THR A 339 16.38 2.96 13.51
N THR A 340 15.88 3.52 12.40
CA THR A 340 15.39 4.92 12.36
C THR A 340 14.10 5.08 13.17
N ALA A 341 13.29 4.03 13.33
CA ALA A 341 12.16 4.02 14.26
C ALA A 341 12.61 4.31 15.70
N ALA A 342 13.73 3.72 16.12
CA ALA A 342 14.37 3.98 17.41
C ALA A 342 14.95 5.41 17.53
N ARG A 343 14.94 6.21 16.45
CA ARG A 343 15.25 7.66 16.49
C ARG A 343 14.01 8.54 16.59
N SER A 344 12.82 7.96 16.61
CA SER A 344 11.58 8.70 16.79
C SER A 344 11.27 8.89 18.28
N ARG A 345 10.52 9.95 18.59
CA ARG A 345 10.15 10.30 19.97
C ARG A 345 9.35 9.17 20.65
N ALA A 346 8.29 8.72 19.98
CA ALA A 346 7.42 7.62 20.38
C ALA A 346 6.68 7.09 19.15
N TRP A 347 6.49 5.77 19.06
CA TRP A 347 5.92 5.12 17.88
C TRP A 347 5.14 3.86 18.24
N ALA A 348 4.22 3.50 17.35
CA ALA A 348 3.50 2.23 17.38
C ALA A 348 3.97 1.36 16.21
N GLU A 349 4.48 0.17 16.51
CA GLU A 349 4.80 -0.88 15.54
C GLU A 349 3.54 -1.72 15.31
N ILE A 350 3.16 -1.89 14.04
CA ILE A 350 1.95 -2.60 13.62
C ILE A 350 2.36 -3.80 12.78
N ASP A 351 2.21 -5.00 13.34
CA ASP A 351 2.59 -6.26 12.71
C ASP A 351 1.48 -6.78 11.79
N LEU A 352 1.67 -6.59 10.48
CA LEU A 352 0.70 -7.02 9.47
C LEU A 352 0.67 -8.54 9.27
N ALA A 353 1.70 -9.27 9.70
CA ALA A 353 1.70 -10.73 9.67
C ALA A 353 0.81 -11.29 10.80
N ASN A 354 0.84 -10.68 11.99
CA ASN A 354 -0.09 -11.00 13.08
C ASN A 354 -1.53 -10.68 12.70
N LEU A 355 -1.77 -9.55 12.02
CA LEU A 355 -3.09 -9.20 11.51
C LEU A 355 -3.64 -10.28 10.55
N ASP A 356 -2.83 -10.74 9.60
CA ASP A 356 -3.19 -11.81 8.67
C ASP A 356 -3.45 -13.14 9.37
N HIS A 357 -2.65 -13.47 10.38
CA HIS A 357 -2.82 -14.65 11.22
C HIS A 357 -4.19 -14.60 11.92
N ASN A 358 -4.51 -13.49 12.57
CA ASN A 358 -5.78 -13.30 13.27
C ASN A 358 -6.98 -13.41 12.33
N VAL A 359 -6.89 -12.87 11.10
CA VAL A 359 -7.95 -13.03 10.09
C VAL A 359 -8.22 -14.52 9.80
N LYS A 360 -7.17 -15.31 9.60
CA LYS A 360 -7.31 -16.75 9.31
C LYS A 360 -7.90 -17.51 10.49
N GLU A 361 -7.44 -17.22 11.70
CA GLU A 361 -7.95 -17.84 12.92
C GLU A 361 -9.44 -17.53 13.13
N LEU A 362 -9.85 -16.27 12.92
CA LEU A 362 -11.26 -15.89 12.99
C LEU A 362 -12.10 -16.57 11.91
N GLN A 363 -11.59 -16.66 10.67
CA GLN A 363 -12.27 -17.36 9.58
C GLN A 363 -12.39 -18.87 9.85
N ARG A 364 -11.42 -19.47 10.55
CA ARG A 364 -11.41 -20.90 10.88
C ARG A 364 -12.52 -21.29 11.85
N ILE A 365 -12.77 -20.45 12.85
CA ILE A 365 -13.77 -20.76 13.91
C ILE A 365 -15.20 -20.34 13.52
N LEU A 366 -15.36 -19.54 12.48
CA LEU A 366 -16.67 -19.12 12.00
C LEU A 366 -17.38 -20.24 11.23
N PRO A 367 -18.72 -20.34 11.31
CA PRO A 367 -19.50 -21.26 10.50
C PRO A 367 -19.23 -21.07 9.00
N SER A 368 -19.31 -22.18 8.25
CA SER A 368 -19.12 -22.15 6.80
C SER A 368 -20.12 -21.19 6.14
N GLY A 369 -19.61 -20.28 5.30
CA GLY A 369 -20.41 -19.25 4.62
C GLY A 369 -20.49 -17.91 5.35
N THR A 370 -20.13 -17.84 6.65
CA THR A 370 -20.06 -16.56 7.37
C THR A 370 -18.85 -15.74 6.91
N THR A 371 -19.09 -14.48 6.55
CA THR A 371 -18.04 -13.55 6.12
C THR A 371 -17.62 -12.61 7.24
N LEU A 372 -16.44 -12.00 7.13
CA LEU A 372 -15.97 -10.99 8.07
C LEU A 372 -16.24 -9.58 7.54
N MET A 373 -16.81 -8.72 8.38
CA MET A 373 -16.85 -7.28 8.20
C MET A 373 -15.90 -6.63 9.20
N ALA A 374 -14.71 -6.22 8.73
CA ALA A 374 -13.67 -5.70 9.61
C ALA A 374 -14.05 -4.34 10.20
N VAL A 375 -14.07 -4.24 11.53
CA VAL A 375 -14.37 -2.98 12.21
C VAL A 375 -13.08 -2.17 12.33
N VAL A 376 -13.01 -1.06 11.57
CA VAL A 376 -11.82 -0.21 11.44
C VAL A 376 -12.06 1.24 11.90
N LYS A 377 -13.14 1.47 12.66
CA LYS A 377 -13.43 2.75 13.33
C LYS A 377 -12.32 3.18 14.31
N ALA A 378 -12.34 4.45 14.68
CA ALA A 378 -11.35 5.11 15.53
C ALA A 378 -9.92 4.84 15.04
N ASN A 379 -9.69 5.07 13.75
CA ASN A 379 -8.41 4.81 13.09
C ASN A 379 -7.92 3.36 13.24
N ALA A 380 -8.80 2.37 13.01
CA ALA A 380 -8.56 0.95 13.28
C ALA A 380 -8.11 0.70 14.73
N TYR A 381 -8.86 1.22 15.71
CA TYR A 381 -8.51 1.13 17.13
C TYR A 381 -7.06 1.60 17.39
N GLY A 382 -6.65 2.71 16.77
CA GLY A 382 -5.30 3.28 16.90
C GLY A 382 -4.20 2.70 16.00
N HIS A 383 -4.46 1.60 15.27
CA HIS A 383 -3.49 0.91 14.40
C HIS A 383 -3.26 1.59 13.05
N GLY A 384 -4.14 2.52 12.66
CA GLY A 384 -4.10 3.22 11.38
C GLY A 384 -5.03 2.59 10.35
N ALA A 385 -6.20 3.21 10.14
CA ALA A 385 -7.30 2.62 9.37
C ALA A 385 -6.93 2.27 7.93
N ALA A 386 -6.29 3.18 7.19
CA ALA A 386 -6.05 2.96 5.77
C ALA A 386 -5.05 1.83 5.47
N PRO A 387 -3.85 1.77 6.09
CA PRO A 387 -2.92 0.66 5.86
C PRO A 387 -3.47 -0.69 6.35
N VAL A 388 -4.17 -0.71 7.49
CA VAL A 388 -4.85 -1.90 8.00
C VAL A 388 -5.92 -2.37 7.02
N ALA A 389 -6.80 -1.48 6.57
CA ALA A 389 -7.86 -1.81 5.62
C ALA A 389 -7.29 -2.29 4.28
N GLU A 390 -6.20 -1.69 3.77
CA GLU A 390 -5.54 -2.17 2.55
C GLU A 390 -5.00 -3.59 2.72
N ARG A 391 -4.43 -3.91 3.89
CA ARG A 391 -3.93 -5.26 4.19
C ARG A 391 -5.06 -6.26 4.29
N LEU A 392 -6.11 -5.95 5.06
CA LEU A 392 -7.30 -6.79 5.21
C LEU A 392 -8.00 -7.04 3.88
N TYR A 393 -8.09 -6.00 3.06
CA TYR A 393 -8.59 -6.12 1.70
C TYR A 393 -7.77 -7.13 0.90
N SER A 394 -6.45 -7.01 0.95
CA SER A 394 -5.53 -7.92 0.27
C SER A 394 -5.62 -9.36 0.80
N ALA A 395 -6.03 -9.54 2.06
CA ALA A 395 -6.31 -10.83 2.69
C ALA A 395 -7.70 -11.41 2.32
N GLY A 396 -8.50 -10.69 1.53
CA GLY A 396 -9.79 -11.14 1.02
C GLY A 396 -11.01 -10.60 1.77
N ILE A 397 -10.82 -9.67 2.71
CA ILE A 397 -11.93 -9.00 3.42
C ILE A 397 -12.46 -7.84 2.58
N SER A 398 -13.71 -7.94 2.12
CA SER A 398 -14.32 -6.92 1.24
C SER A 398 -15.46 -6.12 1.89
N SER A 399 -15.66 -6.26 3.21
CA SER A 399 -16.65 -5.50 3.98
C SER A 399 -15.97 -4.88 5.20
N PHE A 400 -16.23 -3.59 5.42
CA PHE A 400 -15.66 -2.81 6.52
C PHE A 400 -16.74 -2.05 7.27
N ALA A 401 -16.48 -1.74 8.53
CA ALA A 401 -17.36 -0.91 9.34
C ALA A 401 -16.58 0.23 10.02
N VAL A 402 -17.13 1.44 9.90
CA VAL A 402 -16.62 2.69 10.50
C VAL A 402 -17.69 3.30 11.40
N ALA A 403 -17.32 4.20 12.32
CA ALA A 403 -18.28 4.85 13.21
C ALA A 403 -19.04 5.97 12.49
N GLU A 404 -18.33 6.77 11.69
CA GLU A 404 -18.85 7.99 11.07
C GLU A 404 -18.50 8.10 9.59
N ILE A 405 -19.20 8.99 8.89
CA ILE A 405 -19.04 9.19 7.45
C ILE A 405 -17.61 9.63 7.07
N ASP A 406 -16.96 10.48 7.87
CA ASP A 406 -15.63 10.99 7.58
C ASP A 406 -14.56 9.91 7.55
N GLU A 407 -14.68 8.91 8.42
CA GLU A 407 -13.82 7.72 8.40
C GLU A 407 -14.01 6.93 7.09
N GLY A 408 -15.26 6.75 6.65
CA GLY A 408 -15.57 6.07 5.39
C GLY A 408 -15.05 6.82 4.17
N ILE A 409 -15.23 8.15 4.13
CA ILE A 409 -14.70 9.02 3.08
C ILE A 409 -13.16 8.95 3.07
N ALA A 410 -12.52 9.00 4.25
CA ALA A 410 -11.07 8.89 4.37
C ALA A 410 -10.57 7.56 3.81
N MET A 411 -11.24 6.43 4.13
CA MET A 411 -10.90 5.12 3.56
C MET A 411 -11.05 5.09 2.04
N ARG A 412 -12.13 5.66 1.48
CA ARG A 412 -12.34 5.73 0.03
C ARG A 412 -11.29 6.56 -0.68
N ARG A 413 -10.87 7.70 -0.10
CA ARG A 413 -9.78 8.53 -0.62
C ARG A 413 -8.45 7.78 -0.68
N GLN A 414 -8.26 6.78 0.17
CA GLN A 414 -7.08 5.90 0.19
C GLN A 414 -7.24 4.69 -0.76
N GLY A 415 -8.33 4.63 -1.52
CA GLY A 415 -8.56 3.62 -2.55
C GLY A 415 -9.16 2.31 -2.05
N ILE A 416 -9.61 2.22 -0.79
CA ILE A 416 -10.26 1.02 -0.26
C ILE A 416 -11.56 0.74 -1.02
N GLN A 417 -11.68 -0.47 -1.55
CA GLN A 417 -12.85 -0.96 -2.29
C GLN A 417 -13.76 -1.79 -1.38
N GLY A 418 -14.82 -2.36 -1.96
CA GLY A 418 -15.79 -3.17 -1.23
C GLY A 418 -16.74 -2.32 -0.41
N GLU A 419 -17.57 -2.97 0.39
CA GLU A 419 -18.58 -2.30 1.20
C GLU A 419 -17.95 -1.61 2.41
N ILE A 420 -18.37 -0.39 2.70
CA ILE A 420 -18.06 0.32 3.95
C ILE A 420 -19.38 0.75 4.59
N LEU A 421 -19.71 0.14 5.72
CA LEU A 421 -20.89 0.47 6.52
C LEU A 421 -20.54 1.54 7.55
N VAL A 422 -21.25 2.67 7.51
CA VAL A 422 -21.27 3.67 8.58
C VAL A 422 -22.21 3.19 9.67
N LEU A 423 -21.66 2.86 10.85
CA LEU A 423 -22.41 2.31 11.99
C LEU A 423 -23.24 3.35 12.74
N GLY A 424 -22.83 4.61 12.67
CA GLY A 424 -23.49 5.76 13.29
C GLY A 424 -24.52 6.43 12.39
N TYR A 425 -25.09 7.51 12.90
CA TYR A 425 -26.03 8.37 12.17
C TYR A 425 -25.29 9.33 11.23
N THR A 426 -25.85 9.55 10.03
CA THR A 426 -25.37 10.57 9.08
C THR A 426 -26.44 11.65 8.87
N PRO A 427 -26.12 12.94 9.17
CA PRO A 427 -27.01 14.07 8.91
C PRO A 427 -27.43 14.24 7.44
N SER A 428 -28.60 14.84 7.19
CA SER A 428 -29.20 14.94 5.85
C SER A 428 -28.39 15.75 4.85
N ASP A 429 -27.70 16.79 5.32
CA ASP A 429 -26.84 17.68 4.51
C ASP A 429 -25.58 16.97 3.99
N ARG A 430 -25.22 15.81 4.56
CA ARG A 430 -24.05 15.02 4.15
C ARG A 430 -24.39 13.80 3.29
N LEU A 431 -25.65 13.59 2.93
CA LEU A 431 -26.06 12.42 2.14
C LEU A 431 -25.42 12.40 0.74
N ASP A 432 -25.13 13.56 0.15
CA ASP A 432 -24.40 13.63 -1.13
C ASP A 432 -22.96 13.12 -1.00
N GLU A 433 -22.29 13.44 0.11
CA GLU A 433 -20.94 12.93 0.37
C GLU A 433 -20.96 11.42 0.56
N LEU A 434 -21.97 10.90 1.27
CA LEU A 434 -22.16 9.47 1.53
C LEU A 434 -22.30 8.67 0.24
N LEU A 435 -23.15 9.14 -0.67
CA LEU A 435 -23.38 8.51 -1.97
C LEU A 435 -22.18 8.67 -2.90
N HIS A 436 -21.55 9.84 -2.91
CA HIS A 436 -20.35 10.07 -3.72
C HIS A 436 -19.19 9.16 -3.32
N ALA A 437 -19.11 8.83 -2.04
CA ALA A 437 -18.13 7.90 -1.48
C ALA A 437 -18.59 6.43 -1.53
N ASP A 438 -19.78 6.11 -2.07
CA ASP A 438 -20.32 4.75 -2.15
C ASP A 438 -20.29 4.04 -0.79
N LEU A 439 -20.80 4.70 0.26
CA LEU A 439 -20.89 4.17 1.61
C LEU A 439 -22.29 3.63 1.88
N ALA A 440 -22.39 2.54 2.64
CA ALA A 440 -23.64 2.03 3.16
C ALA A 440 -23.97 2.74 4.49
N GLN A 441 -25.26 3.02 4.72
CA GLN A 441 -25.73 3.74 5.90
C GLN A 441 -26.48 2.82 6.86
N THR A 442 -26.22 2.94 8.16
CA THR A 442 -27.10 2.36 9.18
C THR A 442 -28.39 3.16 9.29
N VAL A 443 -29.55 2.51 9.19
CA VAL A 443 -30.86 3.10 9.53
C VAL A 443 -31.09 2.88 11.02
N VAL A 444 -31.20 3.97 11.79
CA VAL A 444 -31.23 3.90 13.26
C VAL A 444 -32.64 3.88 13.87
N SER A 445 -33.68 4.17 13.09
CA SER A 445 -35.10 4.15 13.48
C SER A 445 -36.00 4.22 12.24
N ALA A 446 -37.30 3.99 12.40
CA ALA A 446 -38.26 4.19 11.31
C ALA A 446 -38.31 5.65 10.82
N GLU A 447 -38.23 6.61 11.74
CA GLU A 447 -38.20 8.05 11.42
C GLU A 447 -36.93 8.41 10.61
N ASP A 448 -35.81 7.76 10.91
CA ASP A 448 -34.58 7.90 10.12
C ASP A 448 -34.74 7.31 8.71
N ALA A 449 -35.44 6.18 8.58
CA ALA A 449 -35.74 5.59 7.28
C ALA A 449 -36.61 6.53 6.42
N GLU A 450 -37.63 7.13 7.01
CA GLU A 450 -38.49 8.13 6.36
C GLU A 450 -37.69 9.36 5.89
N ARG A 451 -36.78 9.85 6.74
CA ARG A 451 -35.86 10.95 6.40
C ARG A 451 -34.97 10.60 5.21
N LEU A 452 -34.37 9.40 5.20
CA LEU A 452 -33.53 8.94 4.10
C LEU A 452 -34.34 8.74 2.81
N GLN A 453 -35.55 8.18 2.91
CA GLN A 453 -36.49 8.04 1.80
C GLN A 453 -36.84 9.40 1.18
N ALA A 454 -37.13 10.40 2.02
CA ALA A 454 -37.50 11.76 1.60
C ALA A 454 -36.38 12.49 0.85
N SER A 455 -35.13 12.03 0.95
CA SER A 455 -34.02 12.58 0.17
C SER A 455 -34.14 12.33 -1.34
N GLY A 456 -34.98 11.39 -1.77
CA GLY A 456 -35.15 11.02 -3.19
C GLY A 456 -33.99 10.22 -3.78
N LYS A 457 -32.98 9.87 -2.97
CA LYS A 457 -31.72 9.25 -3.43
C LYS A 457 -31.72 7.76 -3.12
N ARG A 458 -31.22 6.94 -4.04
CA ARG A 458 -31.05 5.50 -3.79
C ARG A 458 -29.86 5.25 -2.87
N ILE A 459 -30.10 4.71 -1.67
CA ILE A 459 -29.06 4.50 -0.64
C ILE A 459 -29.00 3.01 -0.28
N ASN A 460 -27.79 2.44 -0.25
CA ASN A 460 -27.57 1.13 0.33
C ASN A 460 -27.61 1.24 1.86
N VAL A 461 -28.48 0.46 2.51
CA VAL A 461 -28.69 0.57 3.95
C VAL A 461 -28.60 -0.76 4.68
N HIS A 462 -28.18 -0.69 5.93
CA HIS A 462 -28.34 -1.75 6.91
C HIS A 462 -29.32 -1.30 7.99
N ILE A 463 -30.40 -2.05 8.18
CA ILE A 463 -31.40 -1.73 9.21
C ILE A 463 -30.90 -2.24 10.57
N LYS A 464 -30.84 -1.34 11.56
CA LYS A 464 -30.45 -1.72 12.91
C LYS A 464 -31.68 -2.00 13.76
N ILE A 465 -31.66 -3.14 14.44
CA ILE A 465 -32.70 -3.57 15.37
C ILE A 465 -32.15 -3.48 16.79
N ASP A 466 -32.88 -2.83 17.68
CA ASP A 466 -32.58 -2.85 19.10
C ASP A 466 -33.22 -4.08 19.75
N THR A 467 -32.38 -5.04 20.12
CA THR A 467 -32.78 -6.30 20.76
C THR A 467 -32.62 -6.25 22.28
N GLY A 468 -32.24 -5.09 22.85
CA GLY A 468 -32.07 -4.89 24.29
C GLY A 468 -30.87 -4.03 24.70
N MET A 469 -30.08 -3.50 23.75
CA MET A 469 -28.99 -2.59 24.09
C MET A 469 -29.48 -1.17 24.41
N ASN A 470 -30.69 -0.80 23.96
CA ASN A 470 -31.35 0.48 24.23
C ASN A 470 -30.48 1.69 23.83
N ARG A 471 -29.91 1.67 22.61
CA ARG A 471 -28.99 2.72 22.14
C ARG A 471 -29.31 3.27 20.75
N LEU A 472 -29.31 2.40 19.74
CA LEU A 472 -29.66 2.76 18.35
C LEU A 472 -30.32 1.53 17.72
N GLY A 473 -31.25 1.77 16.81
CA GLY A 473 -32.05 0.75 16.15
C GLY A 473 -33.50 0.82 16.58
N GLU A 474 -34.39 0.35 15.72
CA GLU A 474 -35.81 0.26 16.06
C GLU A 474 -36.01 -0.89 17.07
N PRO A 475 -36.73 -0.68 18.18
CA PRO A 475 -37.03 -1.74 19.15
C PRO A 475 -37.66 -2.97 18.48
N PHE A 476 -37.16 -4.16 18.79
CA PHE A 476 -37.58 -5.43 18.17
C PHE A 476 -39.10 -5.68 18.23
N GLY A 477 -39.79 -5.14 19.25
CA GLY A 477 -41.23 -5.25 19.43
C GLY A 477 -42.06 -4.38 18.49
N HIS A 478 -41.48 -3.32 17.90
CA HIS A 478 -42.18 -2.39 17.02
C HIS A 478 -42.29 -2.93 15.58
N THR A 479 -42.98 -4.07 15.42
CA THR A 479 -43.04 -4.82 14.17
C THR A 479 -43.48 -3.94 12.98
N GLU A 480 -44.54 -3.15 13.11
CA GLU A 480 -45.00 -2.30 11.99
C GLU A 480 -43.99 -1.20 11.61
N LYS A 481 -43.32 -0.59 12.58
CA LYS A 481 -42.24 0.38 12.31
C LYS A 481 -41.04 -0.29 11.65
N ILE A 482 -40.72 -1.52 12.03
CA ILE A 482 -39.66 -2.28 11.37
C ILE A 482 -40.04 -2.54 9.92
N LEU A 483 -41.25 -3.05 9.68
CA LEU A 483 -41.74 -3.37 8.33
C LEU A 483 -41.86 -2.12 7.45
N SER A 484 -42.23 -0.95 7.99
CA SER A 484 -42.31 0.29 7.22
C SER A 484 -40.97 0.66 6.57
N MET A 485 -39.84 0.41 7.25
CA MET A 485 -38.51 0.68 6.71
C MET A 485 -38.19 -0.11 5.43
N TYR A 486 -38.74 -1.32 5.28
CA TYR A 486 -38.54 -2.17 4.09
C TYR A 486 -39.48 -1.82 2.92
N ARG A 487 -40.49 -0.96 3.15
CA ARG A 487 -41.42 -0.48 2.11
C ARG A 487 -40.88 0.73 1.34
N HIS A 488 -39.78 1.33 1.79
CA HIS A 488 -39.19 2.53 1.19
C HIS A 488 -38.44 2.22 -0.11
N SER A 489 -38.92 2.77 -1.23
CA SER A 489 -38.41 2.51 -2.58
C SER A 489 -37.00 3.05 -2.87
N HIS A 490 -36.55 4.06 -2.12
CA HIS A 490 -35.21 4.63 -2.26
C HIS A 490 -34.19 3.94 -1.35
N LEU A 491 -34.61 3.06 -0.44
CA LEU A 491 -33.71 2.34 0.44
C LEU A 491 -33.46 0.93 -0.11
N HIS A 492 -32.22 0.66 -0.51
CA HIS A 492 -31.80 -0.69 -0.85
C HIS A 492 -31.27 -1.37 0.40
N VAL A 493 -32.12 -2.13 1.09
CA VAL A 493 -31.73 -2.88 2.29
C VAL A 493 -30.83 -4.04 1.89
N ILE A 494 -29.55 -3.96 2.28
CA ILE A 494 -28.53 -4.98 1.98
C ILE A 494 -28.10 -5.76 3.24
N GLY A 495 -28.63 -5.38 4.41
CA GLY A 495 -28.47 -6.13 5.64
C GLY A 495 -29.36 -5.66 6.78
N THR A 496 -29.47 -6.51 7.80
CA THR A 496 -30.21 -6.26 9.04
C THR A 496 -29.39 -6.74 10.21
N PHE A 497 -29.25 -5.92 11.26
CA PHE A 497 -28.29 -6.23 12.31
C PHE A 497 -28.67 -5.73 13.70
N SER A 498 -28.04 -6.33 14.70
CA SER A 498 -28.08 -5.87 16.08
C SER A 498 -26.70 -5.93 16.74
N HIS A 499 -26.60 -5.56 18.01
CA HIS A 499 -25.36 -5.56 18.77
C HIS A 499 -25.57 -6.16 20.17
N LEU A 500 -24.75 -7.15 20.51
CA LEU A 500 -24.80 -7.83 21.81
C LEU A 500 -24.27 -6.92 22.92
N ALA A 501 -24.96 -6.88 24.06
CA ALA A 501 -24.63 -6.00 25.18
C ALA A 501 -23.52 -6.56 26.07
N CYS A 502 -23.62 -7.83 26.44
CA CYS A 502 -22.76 -8.47 27.44
C CYS A 502 -22.14 -9.78 26.92
N ALA A 503 -21.87 -9.84 25.61
CA ALA A 503 -21.28 -11.02 25.00
C ALA A 503 -19.85 -11.32 25.47
N ASP A 504 -19.20 -10.41 26.20
CA ASP A 504 -17.90 -10.54 26.85
C ASP A 504 -17.98 -11.02 28.30
N SER A 505 -19.18 -11.05 28.89
CA SER A 505 -19.40 -11.49 30.27
C SER A 505 -19.55 -13.02 30.36
N PRO A 506 -18.88 -13.67 31.35
CA PRO A 506 -19.09 -15.09 31.62
C PRO A 506 -20.36 -15.36 32.44
N ASP A 507 -20.99 -14.34 33.02
CA ASP A 507 -22.10 -14.48 33.96
C ASP A 507 -23.34 -15.13 33.30
N GLU A 508 -24.01 -16.04 34.01
CA GLU A 508 -25.09 -16.84 33.42
C GLU A 508 -26.29 -15.97 32.99
N GLU A 509 -26.64 -14.95 33.78
CA GLU A 509 -27.68 -13.99 33.45
C GLU A 509 -27.35 -13.20 32.18
N ASP A 510 -26.10 -12.77 32.04
CA ASP A 510 -25.60 -12.07 30.85
C ASP A 510 -25.58 -12.98 29.61
N ARG A 511 -25.23 -14.25 29.78
CA ARG A 511 -25.29 -15.25 28.71
C ARG A 511 -26.73 -15.52 28.29
N ALA A 512 -27.67 -15.58 29.24
CA ALA A 512 -29.09 -15.71 28.95
C ALA A 512 -29.62 -14.48 28.20
N PHE A 513 -29.23 -13.27 28.61
CA PHE A 513 -29.58 -12.03 27.92
C PHE A 513 -29.00 -11.98 26.51
N THR A 514 -27.74 -12.38 26.33
CA THR A 514 -27.08 -12.49 25.03
C THR A 514 -27.82 -13.44 24.09
N ARG A 515 -28.29 -14.58 24.59
CA ARG A 515 -29.14 -15.52 23.83
C ARG A 515 -30.50 -14.93 23.47
N LEU A 516 -31.13 -14.22 24.40
CA LEU A 516 -32.40 -13.52 24.16
C LEU A 516 -32.27 -12.46 23.06
N GLN A 517 -31.17 -11.70 23.03
CA GLN A 517 -30.90 -10.73 21.95
C GLN A 517 -30.79 -11.42 20.58
N TYR A 518 -30.16 -12.58 20.53
CA TYR A 518 -30.04 -13.40 19.33
C TYR A 518 -31.41 -13.89 18.83
N GLU A 519 -32.22 -14.46 19.72
CA GLU A 519 -33.56 -14.97 19.40
C GLU A 519 -34.46 -13.86 18.85
N ARG A 520 -34.44 -12.68 19.48
CA ARG A 520 -35.18 -11.49 19.02
C ARG A 520 -34.82 -11.06 17.61
N LEU A 521 -33.53 -11.10 17.25
CA LEU A 521 -33.11 -10.74 15.88
C LEU A 521 -33.63 -11.76 14.86
N LEU A 522 -33.60 -13.06 15.19
CA LEU A 522 -34.15 -14.10 14.33
C LEU A 522 -35.66 -14.00 14.17
N GLU A 523 -36.38 -13.70 15.25
CA GLU A 523 -37.82 -13.47 15.23
C GLU A 523 -38.17 -12.29 14.30
N VAL A 524 -37.45 -11.17 14.43
CA VAL A 524 -37.62 -10.01 13.55
C VAL A 524 -37.33 -10.37 12.10
N ALA A 525 -36.24 -11.08 11.82
CA ALA A 525 -35.91 -11.53 10.48
C ALA A 525 -36.97 -12.46 9.87
N ALA A 526 -37.59 -13.34 10.68
CA ALA A 526 -38.70 -14.17 10.25
C ALA A 526 -39.92 -13.32 9.89
N LYS A 527 -40.30 -12.35 10.73
CA LYS A 527 -41.41 -11.42 10.47
C LYS A 527 -41.21 -10.62 9.18
N ILE A 528 -40.00 -10.12 8.92
CA ILE A 528 -39.65 -9.42 7.68
C ILE A 528 -39.90 -10.32 6.46
N ARG A 529 -39.43 -11.58 6.50
CA ARG A 529 -39.63 -12.55 5.41
C ARG A 529 -41.10 -12.91 5.22
N SER A 530 -41.85 -13.13 6.30
CA SER A 530 -43.28 -13.42 6.25
C SER A 530 -44.10 -12.26 5.64
N ALA A 531 -43.62 -11.03 5.79
CA ALA A 531 -44.20 -9.85 5.15
C ALA A 531 -43.77 -9.67 3.67
N GLY A 532 -43.01 -10.60 3.10
CA GLY A 532 -42.57 -10.58 1.70
C GLY A 532 -41.33 -9.72 1.42
N HIS A 533 -40.61 -9.29 2.45
CA HIS A 533 -39.39 -8.49 2.32
C HIS A 533 -38.12 -9.34 2.53
N ASP A 534 -37.02 -8.95 1.89
CA ASP A 534 -35.70 -9.54 2.12
C ASP A 534 -34.97 -8.77 3.25
N PRO A 535 -34.62 -9.41 4.39
CA PRO A 535 -33.83 -8.77 5.43
C PRO A 535 -32.38 -8.48 5.01
N GLY A 536 -31.93 -8.98 3.85
CA GLY A 536 -30.53 -8.93 3.45
C GLY A 536 -29.64 -9.76 4.38
N ARG A 537 -28.34 -9.43 4.40
CA ARG A 537 -27.37 -10.12 5.27
C ARG A 537 -27.65 -9.84 6.74
N LEU A 538 -27.79 -10.90 7.52
CA LEU A 538 -27.94 -10.83 8.96
C LEU A 538 -26.58 -10.83 9.64
N HIS A 539 -26.40 -9.97 10.65
CA HIS A 539 -25.19 -9.97 11.46
C HIS A 539 -25.42 -9.47 12.89
N ILE A 540 -24.93 -10.18 13.91
CA ILE A 540 -25.04 -9.75 15.31
C ILE A 540 -23.72 -9.79 16.08
N GLN A 541 -22.82 -10.70 15.70
CA GLN A 541 -21.61 -11.02 16.45
C GLN A 541 -20.56 -9.90 16.35
N ASN A 542 -20.19 -9.35 17.50
CA ASN A 542 -18.95 -8.59 17.70
C ASN A 542 -17.79 -9.57 18.03
N SER A 543 -16.61 -9.07 18.40
CA SER A 543 -15.47 -9.93 18.76
C SER A 543 -15.82 -10.99 19.80
N SER A 544 -16.45 -10.61 20.92
CA SER A 544 -16.81 -11.56 21.98
C SER A 544 -17.88 -12.56 21.54
N GLY A 545 -18.85 -12.12 20.72
CA GLY A 545 -19.84 -13.01 20.12
C GLY A 545 -19.26 -14.02 19.11
N ILE A 546 -18.07 -13.77 18.54
CA ILE A 546 -17.32 -14.74 17.73
C ILE A 546 -16.57 -15.69 18.66
N LEU A 547 -15.80 -15.15 19.61
CA LEU A 547 -14.89 -15.92 20.45
C LEU A 547 -15.62 -16.86 21.41
N ASN A 548 -16.74 -16.44 22.02
CA ASN A 548 -17.45 -17.27 22.99
C ASN A 548 -18.22 -18.46 22.39
N GLY A 549 -18.03 -18.75 21.10
CA GLY A 549 -18.32 -20.07 20.54
C GLY A 549 -19.80 -20.45 20.54
N PHE A 550 -20.71 -19.47 20.45
CA PHE A 550 -22.16 -19.73 20.46
C PHE A 550 -22.65 -20.58 19.26
N GLY A 551 -21.83 -20.76 18.23
CA GLY A 551 -22.15 -21.57 17.05
C GLY A 551 -23.24 -20.97 16.15
N TRP A 552 -23.54 -19.68 16.30
CA TRP A 552 -24.59 -19.02 15.54
C TRP A 552 -24.17 -18.77 14.09
N SER A 553 -25.01 -19.22 13.16
CA SER A 553 -24.80 -19.04 11.73
C SER A 553 -25.48 -17.76 11.24
N PHE A 554 -24.69 -16.69 11.11
CA PHE A 554 -25.08 -15.45 10.45
C PHE A 554 -24.28 -15.25 9.14
N ASP A 555 -24.77 -14.39 8.25
CA ASP A 555 -24.09 -14.11 6.98
C ASP A 555 -22.77 -13.36 7.18
N THR A 556 -22.68 -12.55 8.24
CA THR A 556 -21.51 -11.72 8.52
C THR A 556 -21.24 -11.59 10.03
N ALA A 557 -19.96 -11.59 10.41
CA ALA A 557 -19.49 -11.29 11.76
C ALA A 557 -18.59 -10.03 11.76
N ARG A 558 -18.60 -9.26 12.85
CA ARG A 558 -17.95 -7.94 12.92
C ARG A 558 -16.83 -7.89 13.95
N PRO A 559 -15.66 -8.49 13.69
CA PRO A 559 -14.54 -8.44 14.61
C PRO A 559 -13.96 -7.01 14.69
N GLY A 560 -13.81 -6.52 15.92
CA GLY A 560 -13.02 -5.35 16.28
C GLY A 560 -11.71 -5.80 16.92
N LEU A 561 -11.64 -5.81 18.25
CA LEU A 561 -10.43 -6.17 19.01
C LEU A 561 -9.81 -7.52 18.63
N ALA A 562 -10.63 -8.55 18.38
CA ALA A 562 -10.12 -9.87 18.01
C ALA A 562 -9.30 -9.84 16.71
N LEU A 563 -9.60 -8.92 15.79
CA LEU A 563 -8.81 -8.71 14.57
C LEU A 563 -7.38 -8.25 14.89
N TYR A 564 -7.24 -7.47 15.96
CA TYR A 564 -5.98 -6.88 16.41
C TYR A 564 -5.26 -7.73 17.47
N GLY A 565 -5.73 -8.95 17.72
CA GLY A 565 -5.05 -9.91 18.57
C GLY A 565 -5.50 -9.91 20.04
N LEU A 566 -6.65 -9.31 20.34
CA LEU A 566 -7.03 -8.91 21.70
C LEU A 566 -8.44 -9.37 22.05
N ASN A 567 -8.72 -9.52 23.35
CA ASN A 567 -10.04 -9.92 23.86
C ASN A 567 -10.57 -8.91 24.89
N SER A 568 -11.89 -8.73 24.95
CA SER A 568 -12.58 -7.87 25.92
C SER A 568 -12.93 -8.59 27.24
N ALA A 569 -12.78 -9.92 27.32
CA ALA A 569 -13.14 -10.68 28.52
C ALA A 569 -12.36 -10.20 29.76
N PRO A 570 -12.94 -10.29 30.99
CA PRO A 570 -12.34 -9.77 32.23
C PRO A 570 -10.94 -10.29 32.59
N GLU A 571 -10.54 -11.45 32.03
CA GLU A 571 -9.19 -12.02 32.18
C GLU A 571 -8.35 -11.96 30.89
N GLY A 572 -8.87 -11.37 29.81
CA GLY A 572 -8.26 -11.42 28.48
C GLY A 572 -8.17 -12.83 27.89
N ARG A 573 -8.71 -13.85 28.55
CA ARG A 573 -8.62 -15.26 28.13
C ARG A 573 -9.35 -15.45 26.82
N ILE A 574 -8.57 -15.69 25.78
CA ILE A 574 -9.03 -16.21 24.51
C ILE A 574 -9.32 -17.70 24.73
N PRO A 575 -10.44 -18.24 24.22
CA PRO A 575 -10.70 -19.68 24.23
C PRO A 575 -9.48 -20.47 23.75
N ALA A 576 -9.14 -21.58 24.42
CA ALA A 576 -7.89 -22.29 24.20
C ALA A 576 -7.73 -22.85 22.76
N ASP A 577 -8.81 -22.89 21.99
CA ASP A 577 -8.86 -23.39 20.62
C ASP A 577 -8.58 -22.32 19.56
N ILE A 578 -8.32 -21.06 19.92
CA ILE A 578 -7.93 -20.00 18.98
C ILE A 578 -6.70 -19.22 19.45
N GLU A 579 -5.72 -19.05 18.56
CA GLU A 579 -4.47 -18.35 18.85
C GLU A 579 -4.48 -16.95 18.22
N LEU A 580 -4.92 -15.92 18.96
CA LEU A 580 -4.80 -14.54 18.48
C LEU A 580 -3.45 -13.93 18.89
N ARG A 581 -2.87 -13.14 17.98
CA ARG A 581 -1.56 -12.51 18.16
C ARG A 581 -1.69 -10.98 18.18
N PRO A 582 -1.20 -10.30 19.24
CA PRO A 582 -1.22 -8.85 19.31
C PRO A 582 -0.56 -8.19 18.10
N VAL A 583 -1.27 -7.24 17.49
CA VAL A 583 -0.81 -6.54 16.28
C VAL A 583 0.02 -5.30 16.62
N LEU A 584 -0.22 -4.65 17.75
CA LEU A 584 0.42 -3.38 18.13
C LEU A 584 1.47 -3.56 19.23
N SER A 585 2.63 -2.93 19.03
CA SER A 585 3.59 -2.63 20.10
C SER A 585 3.81 -1.12 20.20
N LEU A 586 3.74 -0.56 21.40
CA LEU A 586 3.93 0.86 21.67
C LEU A 586 5.29 1.08 22.32
N LYS A 587 6.11 1.94 21.73
CA LYS A 587 7.49 2.20 22.16
C LYS A 587 7.78 3.70 22.26
N ALA A 588 8.72 4.05 23.13
CA ALA A 588 9.20 5.42 23.29
C ALA A 588 10.70 5.46 23.58
N SER A 589 11.36 6.52 23.12
CA SER A 589 12.79 6.69 23.33
C SER A 589 13.11 7.24 24.72
N VAL A 590 14.17 6.74 25.34
CA VAL A 590 14.81 7.35 26.51
C VAL A 590 15.47 8.66 26.06
N THR A 591 15.02 9.79 26.62
CA THR A 591 15.56 11.12 26.31
C THR A 591 16.69 11.55 27.22
N ARG A 592 16.66 11.09 28.47
CA ARG A 592 17.66 11.42 29.47
C ARG A 592 17.72 10.31 30.51
N VAL A 593 18.93 10.02 30.95
CA VAL A 593 19.19 9.20 32.14
C VAL A 593 19.83 10.13 33.17
N SER A 594 19.31 10.10 34.40
CA SER A 594 19.80 10.95 35.49
C SER A 594 19.80 10.17 36.80
N ARG A 595 20.83 10.41 37.61
CA ARG A 595 20.89 9.92 38.99
C ARG A 595 20.25 10.95 39.93
N VAL A 596 19.46 10.45 40.87
CA VAL A 596 18.93 11.22 41.99
C VAL A 596 19.35 10.56 43.29
N GLU A 597 19.71 11.39 44.27
CA GLU A 597 20.14 10.93 45.58
C GLU A 597 18.93 10.69 46.51
N CYS A 598 19.16 9.95 47.59
CA CYS A 598 18.12 9.70 48.59
C CYS A 598 17.54 11.02 49.13
N GLY A 599 16.22 11.12 49.17
CA GLY A 599 15.49 12.32 49.60
C GLY A 599 15.19 13.33 48.50
N GLU A 600 15.76 13.18 47.30
CA GLU A 600 15.44 14.06 46.16
C GLU A 600 14.07 13.72 45.56
N ALA A 601 13.32 14.76 45.19
CA ALA A 601 11.98 14.65 44.63
C ALA A 601 11.95 14.87 43.12
N VAL A 602 11.03 14.17 42.42
CA VAL A 602 10.93 14.18 40.96
C VAL A 602 9.51 14.43 40.49
N GLY A 603 9.40 15.25 39.43
CA GLY A 603 8.15 15.51 38.72
C GLY A 603 7.20 16.47 39.43
N TYR A 604 6.03 16.68 38.82
CA TYR A 604 5.01 17.59 39.33
C TYR A 604 4.57 17.21 40.75
N ASN A 605 4.45 18.23 41.61
CA ASN A 605 4.06 18.12 43.02
C ASN A 605 4.94 17.18 43.86
N ARG A 606 6.19 16.92 43.44
CA ARG A 606 7.09 15.98 44.14
C ARG A 606 6.45 14.60 44.31
N GLY A 607 5.70 14.16 43.29
CA GLY A 607 4.92 12.91 43.33
C GLY A 607 5.78 11.64 43.48
N PHE A 608 7.10 11.77 43.39
CA PHE A 608 8.06 10.75 43.78
C PHE A 608 9.17 11.40 44.61
N THR A 609 9.60 10.73 45.67
CA THR A 609 10.80 11.06 46.45
C THR A 609 11.65 9.80 46.56
N ALA A 610 12.91 9.87 46.17
CA ALA A 610 13.78 8.71 46.14
C ALA A 610 14.09 8.21 47.57
N SER A 611 13.84 6.94 47.85
CA SER A 611 14.17 6.31 49.15
C SER A 611 15.61 5.78 49.21
N ARG A 612 16.31 5.79 48.08
CA ARG A 612 17.72 5.41 47.92
C ARG A 612 18.34 6.17 46.75
N ALA A 613 19.64 6.02 46.53
CA ALA A 613 20.24 6.46 45.27
C ALA A 613 19.56 5.72 44.10
N THR A 614 18.95 6.48 43.21
CA THR A 614 18.06 5.97 42.16
C THR A 614 18.50 6.50 40.80
N VAL A 615 18.48 5.64 39.79
CA VAL A 615 18.72 6.03 38.39
C VAL A 615 17.38 6.10 37.69
N LEU A 616 17.09 7.25 37.08
CA LEU A 616 15.83 7.54 36.41
C LEU A 616 16.05 7.72 34.91
N ALA A 617 15.13 7.17 34.12
CA ALA A 617 15.04 7.41 32.69
C ALA A 617 13.79 8.22 32.36
N THR A 618 13.95 9.34 31.66
CA THR A 618 12.84 10.13 31.11
C THR A 618 12.50 9.64 29.71
N LEU A 619 11.26 9.21 29.50
CA LEU A 619 10.74 8.77 28.21
C LEU A 619 9.98 9.90 27.53
N SER A 620 10.12 10.03 26.22
CA SER A 620 9.43 11.06 25.46
C SER A 620 8.01 10.68 25.04
N ILE A 621 7.21 10.20 25.97
CA ILE A 621 5.79 9.90 25.73
C ILE A 621 4.97 10.32 26.95
N GLY A 622 3.77 10.86 26.72
CA GLY A 622 2.89 11.32 27.80
C GLY A 622 1.41 11.18 27.45
N TYR A 623 0.54 11.80 28.26
CA TYR A 623 -0.90 11.60 28.12
C TYR A 623 -1.49 12.20 26.83
N ALA A 624 -0.84 13.19 26.21
CA ALA A 624 -1.27 13.71 24.90
C ALA A 624 -0.92 12.75 23.74
N ASP A 625 -0.13 11.70 24.00
CA ASP A 625 0.09 10.58 23.08
C ASP A 625 -0.90 9.42 23.32
N GLY A 626 -1.76 9.53 24.32
CA GLY A 626 -2.75 8.52 24.66
C GLY A 626 -2.39 7.65 25.87
N ILE A 627 -1.28 7.93 26.57
CA ILE A 627 -0.92 7.20 27.79
C ILE A 627 -1.86 7.60 28.95
N PRO A 628 -2.61 6.67 29.57
CA PRO A 628 -3.45 7.00 30.70
C PRO A 628 -2.62 7.53 31.87
N ARG A 629 -2.92 8.75 32.32
CA ARG A 629 -2.20 9.40 33.42
C ARG A 629 -2.25 8.59 34.73
N ARG A 630 -3.33 7.84 34.93
CA ARG A 630 -3.56 6.96 36.10
C ARG A 630 -2.53 5.84 36.23
N LEU A 631 -1.85 5.42 35.16
CA LEU A 631 -0.84 4.35 35.23
C LEU A 631 0.27 4.64 36.25
N ALA A 632 0.62 5.91 36.45
CA ALA A 632 1.58 6.30 37.48
C ALA A 632 1.06 6.05 38.91
N GLU A 633 -0.25 6.14 39.13
CA GLU A 633 -0.88 6.04 40.45
C GLU A 633 -1.12 4.58 40.85
N THR A 634 -1.20 3.68 39.88
CA THR A 634 -1.52 2.25 40.08
C THR A 634 -0.31 1.33 39.94
N GLY A 635 0.90 1.88 39.85
CA GLY A 635 2.13 1.09 39.79
C GLY A 635 2.45 0.51 38.40
N GLY A 636 2.04 1.18 37.33
CA GLY A 636 2.38 0.80 35.96
C GLY A 636 3.89 0.73 35.73
N SER A 637 4.31 0.01 34.69
CA SER A 637 5.72 -0.16 34.32
C SER A 637 5.91 -0.12 32.80
N VAL A 638 7.16 -0.02 32.37
CA VAL A 638 7.59 -0.21 30.97
C VAL A 638 8.65 -1.31 30.92
N LEU A 639 8.95 -1.83 29.74
CA LEU A 639 10.10 -2.73 29.54
C LEU A 639 11.28 -1.96 28.96
N LEU A 640 12.46 -2.17 29.54
CA LEU A 640 13.76 -1.68 29.04
C LEU A 640 14.79 -2.79 29.22
N HIS A 641 15.49 -3.15 28.14
CA HIS A 641 16.50 -4.23 28.14
C HIS A 641 15.95 -5.56 28.69
N GLY A 642 14.70 -5.87 28.37
CA GLY A 642 14.02 -7.09 28.81
C GLY A 642 13.66 -7.13 30.30
N LYS A 643 13.70 -5.99 31.00
CA LYS A 643 13.33 -5.87 32.42
C LYS A 643 12.24 -4.82 32.62
N ARG A 644 11.40 -5.00 33.64
CA ARG A 644 10.35 -4.04 34.03
C ARG A 644 10.95 -2.86 34.79
N ALA A 645 10.67 -1.65 34.34
CA ALA A 645 11.01 -0.37 34.96
C ALA A 645 9.72 0.32 35.44
N PRO A 646 9.49 0.48 36.75
CA PRO A 646 8.27 1.08 37.26
C PRO A 646 8.18 2.57 36.94
N ILE A 647 6.97 3.07 36.68
CA ILE A 647 6.70 4.49 36.46
C ILE A 647 6.84 5.23 37.79
N VAL A 648 7.58 6.33 37.80
CA VAL A 648 7.78 7.17 38.98
C VAL A 648 7.29 8.59 38.76
N GLY A 649 6.63 9.13 39.78
CA GLY A 649 6.02 10.45 39.73
C GLY A 649 4.85 10.50 38.74
N ARG A 650 4.36 11.70 38.45
CA ARG A 650 3.20 11.88 37.57
C ARG A 650 3.60 11.85 36.10
N ILE A 651 2.78 11.20 35.27
CA ILE A 651 2.86 11.31 33.81
C ILE A 651 2.48 12.75 33.39
N SER A 652 3.34 13.35 32.58
CA SER A 652 3.16 14.69 32.02
C SER A 652 2.53 14.62 30.63
N MET A 653 2.29 15.79 29.99
CA MET A 653 1.64 15.84 28.67
C MET A 653 2.42 15.07 27.61
N ASP A 654 3.75 15.19 27.63
CA ASP A 654 4.63 14.72 26.56
C ASP A 654 5.74 13.76 27.03
N GLN A 655 5.85 13.56 28.35
CA GLN A 655 6.95 12.82 28.98
C GLN A 655 6.48 12.05 30.21
N MET A 656 7.20 11.00 30.53
CA MET A 656 7.07 10.22 31.76
C MET A 656 8.44 9.77 32.26
N THR A 657 8.54 9.43 33.54
CA THR A 657 9.81 9.00 34.15
C THR A 657 9.65 7.59 34.71
N VAL A 658 10.68 6.77 34.57
CA VAL A 658 10.73 5.39 35.07
C VAL A 658 12.00 5.15 35.87
N ASP A 659 11.93 4.29 36.88
CA ASP A 659 13.08 3.86 37.68
C ASP A 659 13.81 2.73 36.95
N VAL A 660 15.09 2.95 36.65
CA VAL A 660 15.98 2.02 35.96
C VAL A 660 17.18 1.62 36.82
N THR A 661 17.10 1.81 38.14
CA THR A 661 18.21 1.54 39.07
C THR A 661 18.73 0.11 38.96
N GLU A 662 17.86 -0.87 38.73
CA GLU A 662 18.20 -2.30 38.61
C GLU A 662 18.44 -2.75 37.15
N ILE A 663 18.47 -1.80 36.20
CA ILE A 663 18.62 -2.04 34.77
C ILE A 663 19.91 -1.39 34.30
N GLU A 664 20.95 -2.22 34.13
CA GLU A 664 22.25 -1.74 33.69
C GLU A 664 22.24 -1.29 32.23
N GLY A 665 23.11 -0.33 31.93
CA GLY A 665 23.42 0.07 30.57
C GLY A 665 22.36 0.91 29.87
N VAL A 666 21.29 1.35 30.56
CA VAL A 666 20.28 2.25 29.99
C VAL A 666 20.91 3.58 29.61
N ARG A 667 20.68 4.01 28.37
CA ARG A 667 21.24 5.20 27.74
C ARG A 667 20.18 5.97 26.99
N GLN A 668 20.49 7.24 26.71
CA GLN A 668 19.69 8.04 25.81
C GLN A 668 19.61 7.38 24.42
N GLY A 669 18.39 7.31 23.87
CA GLY A 669 18.08 6.66 22.60
C GLY A 669 17.60 5.21 22.71
N ASP A 670 17.69 4.59 23.90
CA ASP A 670 17.16 3.25 24.10
C ASP A 670 15.63 3.24 23.97
N ALA A 671 15.08 2.13 23.47
CA ALA A 671 13.65 1.97 23.27
C ALA A 671 13.00 1.33 24.50
N ALA A 672 12.13 2.08 25.17
CA ALA A 672 11.23 1.54 26.19
C ALA A 672 9.95 1.01 25.53
N THR A 673 9.53 -0.20 25.90
CA THR A 673 8.28 -0.80 25.41
C THR A 673 7.17 -0.64 26.45
N LEU A 674 6.12 0.09 26.09
CA LEU A 674 4.96 0.36 26.95
C LEU A 674 3.84 -0.65 26.73
N ILE A 675 3.69 -1.17 25.50
CA ILE A 675 2.80 -2.26 25.14
C ILE A 675 3.58 -3.14 24.16
N GLY A 676 3.60 -4.46 24.36
CA GLY A 676 4.32 -5.40 23.52
C GLY A 676 5.37 -6.19 24.28
N ARG A 677 6.37 -6.71 23.55
CA ARG A 677 7.42 -7.59 24.09
C ARG A 677 8.78 -6.94 24.00
N ASP A 678 9.61 -7.19 25.01
CA ASP A 678 11.04 -6.91 25.01
C ASP A 678 11.78 -8.08 25.70
N GLY A 679 12.63 -8.78 24.95
CA GLY A 679 13.23 -10.04 25.41
C GLY A 679 12.17 -11.11 25.75
N ALA A 680 12.29 -11.70 26.94
CA ALA A 680 11.34 -12.70 27.44
C ALA A 680 10.09 -12.06 28.11
N GLU A 681 10.14 -10.78 28.42
CA GLU A 681 9.07 -10.05 29.10
C GLU A 681 8.05 -9.45 28.12
N ALA A 682 6.84 -9.25 28.62
CA ALA A 682 5.75 -8.65 27.85
C ALA A 682 4.86 -7.77 28.75
N ILE A 683 4.39 -6.65 28.21
CA ILE A 683 3.32 -5.84 28.78
C ILE A 683 2.14 -5.89 27.80
N ALA A 684 1.05 -6.54 28.21
CA ALA A 684 -0.15 -6.67 27.40
C ALA A 684 -0.98 -5.38 27.42
N ALA A 685 -1.79 -5.13 26.38
CA ALA A 685 -2.69 -3.97 26.38
C ALA A 685 -3.78 -4.11 27.46
N GLU A 686 -4.17 -5.35 27.77
CA GLU A 686 -5.04 -5.76 28.86
C GLU A 686 -4.47 -5.36 30.22
N GLU A 687 -3.17 -5.58 30.45
CA GLU A 687 -2.48 -5.19 31.69
C GLU A 687 -2.50 -3.66 31.88
N VAL A 688 -2.25 -2.92 30.79
CA VAL A 688 -2.30 -1.46 30.79
C VAL A 688 -3.73 -0.95 31.05
N ALA A 689 -4.73 -1.57 30.43
CA ALA A 689 -6.12 -1.20 30.62
C ALA A 689 -6.58 -1.44 32.07
N ALA A 690 -6.28 -2.62 32.63
CA ALA A 690 -6.59 -2.97 34.01
C ALA A 690 -5.91 -2.01 35.00
N SER A 691 -4.61 -1.73 34.80
CA SER A 691 -3.87 -0.77 35.63
C SER A 691 -4.44 0.65 35.53
N ALA A 692 -4.94 1.05 34.36
CA ALA A 692 -5.59 2.35 34.19
C ALA A 692 -7.05 2.39 34.68
N GLY A 693 -7.63 1.26 35.09
CA GLY A 693 -9.04 1.15 35.46
C GLY A 693 -9.97 1.43 34.27
N THR A 694 -9.62 0.93 33.09
CA THR A 694 -10.40 1.02 31.86
C THR A 694 -10.31 -0.27 31.03
N ILE A 695 -10.82 -0.25 29.80
CA ILE A 695 -10.83 -1.34 28.82
C ILE A 695 -9.82 -1.11 27.69
N VAL A 696 -9.39 -2.20 27.06
CA VAL A 696 -8.41 -2.19 25.96
C VAL A 696 -8.86 -1.32 24.79
N ASN A 697 -10.17 -1.30 24.49
CA ASN A 697 -10.74 -0.43 23.46
C ASN A 697 -10.37 1.03 23.68
N GLU A 698 -10.44 1.51 24.92
CA GLU A 698 -10.11 2.89 25.27
C GLU A 698 -8.60 3.14 25.13
N VAL A 699 -7.77 2.26 25.70
CA VAL A 699 -6.30 2.39 25.63
C VAL A 699 -5.81 2.54 24.19
N LEU A 700 -6.29 1.69 23.29
CA LEU A 700 -5.80 1.67 21.91
C LEU A 700 -6.43 2.75 21.03
N SER A 701 -7.74 2.98 21.15
CA SER A 701 -8.43 3.99 20.34
C SER A 701 -8.00 5.43 20.68
N ARG A 702 -7.48 5.66 21.89
CA ARG A 702 -6.99 6.96 22.34
C ARG A 702 -5.53 7.25 22.01
N LEU A 703 -4.82 6.31 21.35
CA LEU A 703 -3.45 6.55 20.90
C LEU A 703 -3.40 7.75 19.94
N GLY A 704 -2.75 8.82 20.39
CA GLY A 704 -2.80 10.13 19.75
C GLY A 704 -2.20 10.16 18.35
N PRO A 705 -2.59 11.13 17.50
CA PRO A 705 -2.10 11.23 16.12
C PRO A 705 -0.61 11.60 16.02
N ARG A 706 0.01 12.06 17.13
CA ARG A 706 1.45 12.38 17.21
C ARG A 706 2.35 11.16 17.18
N LEU A 707 1.82 9.98 17.49
CA LEU A 707 2.56 8.72 17.41
C LEU A 707 2.78 8.33 15.95
N GLN A 708 4.03 8.08 15.57
CA GLN A 708 4.32 7.50 14.27
C GLN A 708 3.85 6.05 14.26
N ARG A 709 3.11 5.63 13.21
CA ARG A 709 2.79 4.22 12.99
C ARG A 709 3.78 3.61 12.00
N ILE A 710 4.36 2.48 12.36
CA ILE A 710 5.35 1.77 11.56
C ILE A 710 4.79 0.39 11.27
N TYR A 711 4.53 0.10 10.00
CA TYR A 711 3.95 -1.15 9.56
C TYR A 711 5.05 -2.16 9.24
N LEU A 712 5.08 -3.24 10.01
CA LEU A 712 5.98 -4.38 9.83
C LEU A 712 5.28 -5.43 8.95
N SER A 713 6.04 -6.08 8.07
CA SER A 713 5.51 -6.96 7.01
C SER A 713 6.02 -8.38 7.10
#